data_AF-A0NMY0-F1
#
_entry.id   AF-A0NMY0-F1
#
_cell.length_a   1.000
_cell.length_b   1.000
_cell.length_c   1.000
_cell.angle_alpha   90.00
_cell.angle_beta   90.00
_cell.angle_gamma   90.00
#
_symmetry.space_group_name_H-M   'P 1'
#
loop_
_entity.id
_entity.type
_entity.pdbx_description
1 polymer ?
#
loop_
_entity_poly.entity_id
_entity_poly.type
_entity_poly.pdbx_seq_one_letter_code
_entity_poly.pdbx_strand_id
1 'polypeptide(L)'
;MSLDENAEPGALRYGLLKAYRHFPDVSDELLFPDGRVRPVWRPFLDHLSALTADEITERFARGNQYLNDAGVYFRQYGQDGANEREWPLSHIPVIISQDDWQVIADGLTQRAELLEQVVADLYGDNRLVANGYLPASLIAQSPEWQRPLVGIRPKSGHFLHFLSFEIGRGPDGTWWVLSDRAQAPSGAGFALENRVATGRVFNEFFARANVHRLAGFFRRFRDHLVELRGESDSRVSILTPGPLNDTYFEHAYIARYLGFMLLEGEDLTVENGKLMVRTVAGLKPVSVLWRRLDAGWADPVELNETSQIGTPGLVQAVRSGAVTMINALGTGILETRALLAFLPRISEHLLGEPLKLPNVATWWCGEEGTKAYVKEHAEGMMFSPALSTALPFTSSQTDFIGKDFGKFHKGILETWIDSKSDKLVGQEAVTLSTTPAYDNGLLVPRPMSLRVFLARTANGWEVMAGGFARIGQTEDVSAIAMQSGGSAADVWIVGGQKQHKETLLHQTESPFFKSQTGSLPSRAADNLFWLGRYVERAEGAVRLLRAYHARLMETADPEAPLVALTADYLDKIGMSPAEPVPAGLCDMLQSAVASAAKVRDRFSVDGWLALNDLAQTANGVRRTMHANADVTRAMGLLLRKITGFSGLVHENMYRFIGWRFLSIGRALERAHRMADLLSVFTAKDAPEGSLELLLEVGDSAMSMSRRYAVSLSHATVLDLLAMDTQNPRAVLYQLTDMKDHIGVLPNATENGHLSELARSVLQVHTLLAIATPDTLTPDSLADLRDQIAYLSVELTDAYIR
;
A
#
# COMPACT_ATOMS: atom_id res chain seq x y z
N MET A 1 40.25 25.93 -28.69
CA MET A 1 41.71 25.72 -28.70
C MET A 1 41.92 24.22 -28.80
N SER A 2 42.54 23.78 -29.90
CA SER A 2 42.99 22.42 -30.28
C SER A 2 42.15 21.20 -29.85
N LEU A 3 41.50 20.57 -30.84
CA LEU A 3 41.04 19.18 -30.77
C LEU A 3 42.28 18.28 -30.80
N ASP A 4 42.48 17.50 -29.75
CA ASP A 4 43.53 16.48 -29.70
C ASP A 4 42.91 15.15 -30.16
N GLU A 5 43.26 14.73 -31.37
CA GLU A 5 42.67 13.59 -32.10
C GLU A 5 43.27 12.22 -31.73
N ASN A 6 44.00 12.10 -30.60
CA ASN A 6 44.74 10.88 -30.23
C ASN A 6 44.52 10.38 -28.78
N ALA A 7 43.33 10.56 -28.19
CA ALA A 7 43.00 9.94 -26.91
C ALA A 7 42.46 8.51 -27.10
N GLU A 8 43.02 7.53 -26.38
CA GLU A 8 42.54 6.14 -26.35
C GLU A 8 41.01 6.04 -26.06
N PRO A 9 40.33 4.98 -26.53
CA PRO A 9 38.87 4.93 -26.52
C PRO A 9 38.28 4.88 -25.10
N GLY A 10 37.60 5.96 -24.70
CA GLY A 10 36.47 5.94 -23.76
C GLY A 10 36.75 5.82 -22.25
N ALA A 11 37.84 5.20 -21.81
CA ALA A 11 38.00 4.81 -20.40
C ALA A 11 38.63 5.87 -19.46
N LEU A 12 39.19 6.97 -19.98
CA LEU A 12 40.01 7.92 -19.18
C LEU A 12 39.31 9.23 -18.77
N ARG A 13 38.10 9.54 -19.25
CA ARG A 13 37.44 10.83 -18.97
C ARG A 13 36.69 10.88 -17.64
N TYR A 14 36.21 9.75 -17.14
CA TYR A 14 35.37 9.69 -15.93
C TYR A 14 35.99 8.76 -14.90
N GLY A 15 36.48 9.30 -13.77
CA GLY A 15 37.09 8.52 -12.69
C GLY A 15 36.17 7.43 -12.13
N LEU A 16 34.85 7.67 -12.16
CA LEU A 16 33.81 6.73 -11.72
C LEU A 16 33.74 5.45 -12.55
N LEU A 17 34.22 5.46 -13.79
CA LEU A 17 34.21 4.30 -14.70
C LEU A 17 35.49 3.47 -14.65
N LYS A 18 36.44 3.79 -13.75
CA LYS A 18 37.74 3.11 -13.69
C LYS A 18 37.61 1.58 -13.54
N ALA A 19 36.64 1.14 -12.75
CA ALA A 19 36.32 -0.28 -12.51
C ALA A 19 35.22 -0.83 -13.42
N TYR A 20 34.64 -0.01 -14.32
CA TYR A 20 33.57 -0.44 -15.19
C TYR A 20 34.12 -1.32 -16.32
N ARG A 21 33.69 -2.59 -16.36
CA ARG A 21 34.10 -3.58 -17.38
C ARG A 21 32.85 -4.32 -17.85
N HIS A 22 32.43 -4.08 -19.09
CA HIS A 22 31.30 -4.81 -19.67
C HIS A 22 31.61 -6.32 -19.69
N PHE A 23 30.58 -7.15 -19.50
CA PHE A 23 30.75 -8.60 -19.58
C PHE A 23 30.87 -9.04 -21.06
N PRO A 24 31.74 -10.02 -21.37
CA PRO A 24 31.80 -10.58 -22.72
C PRO A 24 30.45 -11.13 -23.14
N ASP A 25 30.06 -10.89 -24.40
CA ASP A 25 28.81 -11.38 -24.99
C ASP A 25 27.52 -10.95 -24.26
N VAL A 26 27.57 -9.83 -23.52
CA VAL A 26 26.41 -9.22 -22.85
C VAL A 26 26.29 -7.76 -23.28
N SER A 27 25.08 -7.34 -23.64
CA SER A 27 24.81 -5.94 -23.99
C SER A 27 24.89 -5.04 -22.75
N ASP A 28 25.34 -3.80 -22.91
CA ASP A 28 25.43 -2.83 -21.81
C ASP A 28 24.64 -1.55 -22.13
N GLU A 29 23.93 -1.04 -21.13
CA GLU A 29 23.11 0.16 -21.25
C GLU A 29 23.93 1.44 -21.18
N LEU A 30 25.17 1.41 -20.66
CA LEU A 30 26.07 2.56 -20.60
C LEU A 30 27.02 2.61 -21.81
N LEU A 31 27.58 1.46 -22.18
CA LEU A 31 28.61 1.32 -23.20
C LEU A 31 28.07 0.64 -24.47
N PHE A 32 28.54 1.09 -25.62
CA PHE A 32 28.44 0.31 -26.86
C PHE A 32 29.42 -0.86 -26.85
N PRO A 33 29.25 -1.88 -27.73
CA PRO A 33 30.20 -2.99 -27.86
C PRO A 33 31.64 -2.56 -28.14
N ASP A 34 31.85 -1.39 -28.73
CA ASP A 34 33.17 -0.79 -28.98
C ASP A 34 33.76 -0.05 -27.77
N GLY A 35 33.10 -0.10 -26.61
CA GLY A 35 33.52 0.54 -25.36
C GLY A 35 33.19 2.04 -25.27
N ARG A 36 32.56 2.65 -26.28
CA ARG A 36 32.17 4.07 -26.21
C ARG A 36 30.93 4.25 -25.36
N VAL A 37 30.91 5.30 -24.53
CA VAL A 37 29.72 5.70 -23.77
C VAL A 37 28.61 6.14 -24.72
N ARG A 38 27.42 5.55 -24.54
CA ARG A 38 26.19 5.88 -25.28
C ARG A 38 25.83 7.36 -25.06
N PRO A 39 25.49 8.12 -26.13
CA PRO A 39 25.27 9.57 -26.04
C PRO A 39 24.28 10.01 -24.96
N VAL A 40 23.20 9.25 -24.74
CA VAL A 40 22.15 9.56 -23.76
C VAL A 40 22.68 9.64 -22.31
N TRP A 41 23.76 8.91 -22.00
CA TRP A 41 24.35 8.87 -20.66
C TRP A 41 25.38 9.98 -20.40
N ARG A 42 25.97 10.57 -21.43
CA ARG A 42 27.07 11.54 -21.28
C ARG A 42 26.71 12.74 -20.38
N PRO A 43 25.55 13.39 -20.52
CA PRO A 43 25.19 14.51 -19.66
C PRO A 43 25.08 14.11 -18.18
N PHE A 44 24.57 12.90 -17.92
CA PHE A 44 24.43 12.39 -16.56
C PHE A 44 25.79 12.03 -15.95
N LEU A 45 26.68 11.40 -16.73
CA LEU A 45 28.05 11.13 -16.28
C LEU A 45 28.85 12.41 -16.03
N ASP A 46 28.73 13.42 -16.89
CA ASP A 46 29.37 14.72 -16.70
C ASP A 46 28.89 15.37 -15.39
N HIS A 47 27.57 15.31 -15.11
CA HIS A 47 26.99 15.81 -13.85
C HIS A 47 27.49 15.02 -12.63
N LEU A 48 27.42 13.69 -12.68
CA LEU A 48 27.81 12.84 -11.55
C LEU A 48 29.31 12.94 -11.25
N SER A 49 30.15 13.04 -12.29
CA SER A 49 31.60 13.15 -12.14
C SER A 49 32.08 14.53 -11.66
N ALA A 50 31.21 15.54 -11.69
CA ALA A 50 31.49 16.87 -11.14
C ALA A 50 31.26 16.95 -9.62
N LEU A 51 30.61 15.94 -9.03
CA LEU A 51 30.32 15.86 -7.61
C LEU A 51 31.43 15.14 -6.85
N THR A 52 31.66 15.57 -5.62
CA THR A 52 32.50 14.86 -4.65
C THR A 52 31.78 13.63 -4.09
N ALA A 53 32.54 12.69 -3.50
CA ALA A 53 31.95 11.49 -2.89
C ALA A 53 31.00 11.81 -1.72
N ASP A 54 31.30 12.85 -0.94
CA ASP A 54 30.46 13.31 0.16
C ASP A 54 29.14 13.90 -0.36
N GLU A 55 29.19 14.72 -1.42
CA GLU A 55 27.98 15.24 -2.06
C GLU A 55 27.10 14.14 -2.66
N ILE A 56 27.69 13.11 -3.25
CA ILE A 56 26.94 11.94 -3.75
C ILE A 56 26.25 11.23 -2.59
N THR A 57 26.99 10.95 -1.51
CA THR A 57 26.48 10.28 -0.31
C THR A 57 25.33 11.06 0.33
N GLU A 58 25.48 12.38 0.49
CA GLU A 58 24.42 13.25 1.02
C GLU A 58 23.20 13.24 0.10
N ARG A 59 23.39 13.37 -1.21
CA ARG A 59 22.29 13.34 -2.20
C ARG A 59 21.53 12.02 -2.14
N PHE A 60 22.22 10.89 -2.01
CA PHE A 60 21.62 9.56 -1.91
C PHE A 60 20.85 9.38 -0.60
N ALA A 61 21.41 9.84 0.51
CA ALA A 61 20.74 9.84 1.81
C ALA A 61 19.42 10.62 1.77
N ARG A 62 19.36 11.76 1.06
CA ARG A 62 18.10 12.52 0.88
C ARG A 62 17.04 11.74 0.10
N GLY A 63 17.45 10.92 -0.88
CA GLY A 63 16.55 10.04 -1.63
C GLY A 63 15.97 8.94 -0.75
N ASN A 64 16.82 8.28 0.04
CA ASN A 64 16.42 7.23 0.99
C ASN A 64 15.50 7.79 2.07
N GLN A 65 15.88 8.94 2.65
CA GLN A 65 15.06 9.60 3.66
C GLN A 65 13.67 9.92 3.13
N TYR A 66 13.56 10.41 1.89
CA TYR A 66 12.25 10.66 1.29
C TYR A 66 11.39 9.39 1.19
N LEU A 67 11.95 8.27 0.72
CA LEU A 67 11.20 7.02 0.62
C LEU A 67 10.77 6.51 2.00
N ASN A 68 11.65 6.62 3.00
CA ASN A 68 11.36 6.27 4.39
C ASN A 68 10.24 7.16 4.96
N ASP A 69 10.31 8.47 4.73
CA ASP A 69 9.29 9.42 5.17
C ASP A 69 7.96 9.14 4.49
N ALA A 70 7.94 8.95 3.16
CA ALA A 70 6.75 8.55 2.42
C ALA A 70 6.22 7.16 2.85
N GLY A 71 7.03 6.40 3.60
CA GLY A 71 6.78 5.06 4.11
C GLY A 71 6.64 4.04 2.99
N VAL A 72 7.48 4.17 1.95
CA VAL A 72 7.62 3.20 0.87
C VAL A 72 8.35 1.98 1.44
N TYR A 73 7.65 0.86 1.52
CA TYR A 73 8.22 -0.41 1.98
C TYR A 73 7.83 -1.56 1.06
N PHE A 74 8.57 -2.65 1.18
CA PHE A 74 8.22 -3.94 0.59
C PHE A 74 8.15 -4.99 1.69
N ARG A 75 7.11 -5.84 1.67
CA ARG A 75 6.99 -6.98 2.58
C ARG A 75 7.61 -8.21 1.96
N GLN A 76 8.58 -8.78 2.64
CA GLN A 76 9.16 -10.07 2.26
C GLN A 76 8.55 -11.18 3.11
N TYR A 77 7.91 -12.14 2.46
CA TYR A 77 7.43 -13.37 3.08
C TYR A 77 8.57 -14.40 3.11
N GLY A 78 9.13 -14.65 4.29
CA GLY A 78 10.18 -15.66 4.52
C GLY A 78 9.76 -16.75 5.51
N GLN A 79 10.65 -17.72 5.77
CA GLN A 79 10.41 -18.80 6.75
C GLN A 79 10.17 -18.28 8.18
N ASP A 80 10.69 -17.09 8.51
CA ASP A 80 10.55 -16.44 9.82
C ASP A 80 9.34 -15.47 9.91
N GLY A 81 8.44 -15.48 8.92
CA GLY A 81 7.26 -14.60 8.85
C GLY A 81 7.43 -13.42 7.90
N ALA A 82 6.46 -12.48 7.95
CA ALA A 82 6.43 -11.30 7.09
C ALA A 82 7.20 -10.14 7.74
N ASN A 83 8.35 -9.76 7.16
CA ASN A 83 9.11 -8.59 7.60
C ASN A 83 8.94 -7.44 6.61
N GLU A 84 8.60 -6.25 7.10
CA GLU A 84 8.67 -5.01 6.33
C GLU A 84 10.13 -4.58 6.20
N ARG A 85 10.60 -4.37 4.97
CA ARG A 85 11.94 -3.86 4.66
C ARG A 85 11.84 -2.53 3.95
N GLU A 86 12.86 -1.70 4.16
CA GLU A 86 13.07 -0.48 3.38
C GLU A 86 13.12 -0.81 1.89
N TRP A 87 12.55 0.07 1.06
CA TRP A 87 12.57 -0.11 -0.38
C TRP A 87 14.01 0.03 -0.92
N PRO A 88 14.58 -1.00 -1.58
CA PRO A 88 15.98 -1.00 -1.98
C PRO A 88 16.19 -0.17 -3.25
N LEU A 89 16.22 1.15 -3.12
CA LEU A 89 16.45 2.08 -4.24
C LEU A 89 17.89 1.97 -4.76
N SER A 90 18.06 1.68 -6.06
CA SER A 90 19.28 2.02 -6.77
C SER A 90 19.24 3.50 -7.13
N HIS A 91 20.20 4.27 -6.60
CA HIS A 91 20.26 5.71 -6.84
C HIS A 91 20.60 6.06 -8.28
N ILE A 92 21.26 5.16 -9.03
CA ILE A 92 21.56 5.40 -10.44
C ILE A 92 20.35 4.95 -11.28
N PRO A 93 19.70 5.86 -12.03
CA PRO A 93 18.58 5.52 -12.90
C PRO A 93 19.06 4.81 -14.15
N VAL A 94 18.20 4.00 -14.77
CA VAL A 94 18.43 3.48 -16.13
C VAL A 94 17.99 4.56 -17.12
N ILE A 95 18.90 5.00 -18.00
CA ILE A 95 18.63 6.08 -18.96
C ILE A 95 18.46 5.49 -20.36
N ILE A 96 17.30 5.74 -20.97
CA ILE A 96 16.93 5.27 -22.31
C ILE A 96 16.61 6.47 -23.20
N SER A 97 17.08 6.45 -24.45
CA SER A 97 16.78 7.49 -25.43
C SER A 97 15.31 7.42 -25.86
N GLN A 98 14.74 8.57 -26.26
CA GLN A 98 13.39 8.60 -26.82
C GLN A 98 13.24 7.71 -28.06
N ASP A 99 14.30 7.58 -28.88
CA ASP A 99 14.27 6.75 -30.09
C ASP A 99 14.19 5.25 -29.77
N ASP A 100 15.02 4.77 -28.82
CA ASP A 100 14.95 3.39 -28.32
C ASP A 100 13.60 3.12 -27.66
N TRP A 101 13.08 4.12 -26.93
CA TRP A 101 11.79 4.03 -26.26
C TRP A 101 10.62 3.90 -27.22
N GLN A 102 10.66 4.57 -28.38
CA GLN A 102 9.59 4.50 -29.37
C GLN A 102 9.44 3.07 -29.93
N VAL A 103 10.56 2.37 -30.15
CA VAL A 103 10.55 0.95 -30.58
C VAL A 103 9.89 0.06 -29.53
N ILE A 104 10.24 0.25 -28.26
CA ILE A 104 9.61 -0.46 -27.14
C ILE A 104 8.11 -0.14 -27.09
N ALA A 105 7.74 1.13 -27.18
CA ALA A 105 6.35 1.58 -27.07
C ALA A 105 5.47 1.00 -28.20
N ASP A 106 5.95 1.02 -29.44
CA ASP A 106 5.23 0.50 -30.60
C ASP A 106 5.06 -1.02 -30.49
N GLY A 107 6.11 -1.74 -30.06
CA GLY A 107 6.09 -3.18 -29.90
C GLY A 107 5.16 -3.65 -28.78
N LEU A 108 5.21 -2.98 -27.63
CA LEU A 108 4.32 -3.31 -26.50
C LEU A 108 2.87 -2.91 -26.77
N THR A 109 2.62 -1.86 -27.55
CA THR A 109 1.27 -1.49 -28.00
C THR A 109 0.67 -2.58 -28.89
N GLN A 110 1.42 -3.07 -29.88
CA GLN A 110 0.99 -4.21 -30.71
C GLN A 110 0.69 -5.44 -29.85
N ARG A 111 1.59 -5.75 -28.91
CA ARG A 111 1.43 -6.89 -28.01
C ARG A 111 0.20 -6.78 -27.11
N ALA A 112 -0.12 -5.58 -26.62
CA ALA A 112 -1.33 -5.35 -25.84
C ALA A 112 -2.61 -5.62 -26.65
N GLU A 113 -2.66 -5.22 -27.92
CA GLU A 113 -3.80 -5.53 -28.79
C GLU A 113 -3.86 -7.02 -29.18
N LEU A 114 -2.70 -7.68 -29.35
CA LEU A 114 -2.65 -9.13 -29.53
C LEU A 114 -3.28 -9.86 -28.34
N LEU A 115 -2.86 -9.50 -27.12
CA LEU A 115 -3.35 -10.12 -25.89
C LEU A 115 -4.86 -9.86 -25.68
N GLU A 116 -5.35 -8.66 -26.04
CA GLU A 116 -6.78 -8.34 -26.02
C GLU A 116 -7.58 -9.30 -26.93
N GLN A 117 -7.10 -9.53 -28.16
CA GLN A 117 -7.77 -10.45 -29.07
C GLN A 117 -7.69 -11.91 -28.61
N VAL A 118 -6.56 -12.33 -28.04
CA VAL A 118 -6.39 -13.69 -27.50
C VAL A 118 -7.39 -13.95 -26.36
N VAL A 119 -7.50 -13.06 -25.38
CA VAL A 119 -8.44 -13.28 -24.26
C VAL A 119 -9.90 -13.19 -24.70
N ALA A 120 -10.21 -12.28 -25.64
CA ALA A 120 -11.54 -12.18 -26.22
C ALA A 120 -11.95 -13.44 -26.99
N ASP A 121 -11.01 -14.06 -27.72
CA ASP A 121 -11.25 -15.35 -28.38
C ASP A 121 -11.47 -16.47 -27.36
N LEU A 122 -10.56 -16.61 -26.37
CA LEU A 122 -10.63 -17.69 -25.38
C LEU A 122 -11.95 -17.71 -24.60
N TYR A 123 -12.42 -16.54 -24.14
CA TYR A 123 -13.72 -16.44 -23.44
C TYR A 123 -14.92 -16.28 -24.39
N GLY A 124 -14.68 -16.15 -25.69
CA GLY A 124 -15.69 -15.99 -26.75
C GLY A 124 -15.86 -17.24 -27.60
N ASP A 125 -15.55 -17.12 -28.90
CA ASP A 125 -15.75 -18.18 -29.90
C ASP A 125 -14.71 -19.32 -29.82
N ASN A 126 -13.61 -19.10 -29.10
CA ASN A 126 -12.52 -20.05 -28.86
C ASN A 126 -11.91 -20.66 -30.14
N ARG A 127 -11.72 -19.82 -31.17
CA ARG A 127 -11.22 -20.23 -32.50
C ARG A 127 -9.74 -20.58 -32.46
N LEU A 128 -8.94 -19.97 -31.60
CA LEU A 128 -7.52 -20.28 -31.45
C LEU A 128 -7.32 -21.73 -31.03
N VAL A 129 -8.15 -22.23 -30.10
CA VAL A 129 -8.12 -23.64 -29.72
C VAL A 129 -8.75 -24.52 -30.80
N ALA A 130 -9.92 -24.15 -31.32
CA ALA A 130 -10.63 -24.95 -32.33
C ALA A 130 -9.80 -25.18 -33.61
N ASN A 131 -9.01 -24.19 -34.02
CA ASN A 131 -8.17 -24.24 -35.21
C ASN A 131 -6.73 -24.75 -34.94
N GLY A 132 -6.43 -25.16 -33.70
CA GLY A 132 -5.13 -25.73 -33.33
C GLY A 132 -3.97 -24.74 -33.25
N TYR A 133 -4.25 -23.44 -33.01
CA TYR A 133 -3.21 -22.47 -32.63
C TYR A 133 -2.83 -22.57 -31.15
N LEU A 134 -3.76 -23.03 -30.31
CA LEU A 134 -3.54 -23.28 -28.89
C LEU A 134 -4.00 -24.70 -28.51
N PRO A 135 -3.20 -25.46 -27.75
CA PRO A 135 -3.63 -26.76 -27.24
C PRO A 135 -4.78 -26.62 -26.23
N ALA A 136 -5.87 -27.36 -26.44
CA ALA A 136 -7.01 -27.34 -25.52
C ALA A 136 -6.61 -27.77 -24.09
N SER A 137 -5.70 -28.73 -23.97
CA SER A 137 -5.19 -29.24 -22.70
C SER A 137 -4.41 -28.17 -21.92
N LEU A 138 -3.74 -27.25 -22.60
CA LEU A 138 -2.98 -26.17 -21.97
C LEU A 138 -3.92 -25.17 -21.28
N ILE A 139 -5.00 -24.79 -21.98
CA ILE A 139 -6.00 -23.86 -21.43
C ILE A 139 -6.82 -24.53 -20.34
N ALA A 140 -7.34 -25.73 -20.58
CA ALA A 140 -8.26 -26.40 -19.68
C ALA A 140 -7.64 -26.80 -18.32
N GLN A 141 -6.32 -26.96 -18.27
CA GLN A 141 -5.56 -27.28 -17.06
C GLN A 141 -5.05 -26.04 -16.31
N SER A 142 -5.08 -24.86 -16.93
CA SER A 142 -4.58 -23.65 -16.27
C SER A 142 -5.47 -23.28 -15.08
N PRO A 143 -4.89 -23.04 -13.88
CA PRO A 143 -5.67 -22.58 -12.73
C PRO A 143 -6.24 -21.18 -12.95
N GLU A 144 -5.70 -20.42 -13.91
CA GLU A 144 -6.19 -19.10 -14.29
C GLU A 144 -7.39 -19.15 -15.25
N TRP A 145 -7.76 -20.33 -15.75
CA TRP A 145 -8.91 -20.49 -16.62
C TRP A 145 -10.22 -20.51 -15.82
N GLN A 146 -10.91 -19.36 -15.80
CA GLN A 146 -12.14 -19.16 -15.03
C GLN A 146 -13.37 -19.51 -15.87
N ARG A 147 -13.70 -20.80 -15.97
CA ARG A 147 -14.85 -21.33 -16.75
C ARG A 147 -16.18 -20.58 -16.54
N PRO A 148 -16.56 -20.13 -15.33
CA PRO A 148 -17.82 -19.38 -15.12
C PRO A 148 -17.92 -18.05 -15.90
N LEU A 149 -16.83 -17.57 -16.48
CA LEU A 149 -16.75 -16.32 -17.24
C LEU A 149 -16.93 -16.50 -18.76
N VAL A 150 -16.99 -17.74 -19.26
CA VAL A 150 -17.18 -18.01 -20.70
C VAL A 150 -18.47 -17.37 -21.21
N GLY A 151 -18.37 -16.64 -22.31
CA GLY A 151 -19.48 -15.90 -22.93
C GLY A 151 -19.78 -14.54 -22.30
N ILE A 152 -19.14 -14.17 -21.18
CA ILE A 152 -19.30 -12.85 -20.57
C ILE A 152 -18.49 -11.82 -21.36
N ARG A 153 -19.18 -10.81 -21.90
CA ARG A 153 -18.53 -9.67 -22.58
C ARG A 153 -18.37 -8.50 -21.61
N PRO A 154 -17.16 -7.92 -21.47
CA PRO A 154 -16.96 -6.75 -20.62
C PRO A 154 -17.84 -5.58 -21.05
N LYS A 155 -18.46 -4.89 -20.08
CA LYS A 155 -19.28 -3.69 -20.33
C LYS A 155 -18.53 -2.60 -21.09
N SER A 156 -17.23 -2.43 -20.81
CA SER A 156 -16.37 -1.46 -21.49
C SER A 156 -16.04 -1.83 -22.94
N GLY A 157 -16.43 -3.03 -23.41
CA GLY A 157 -16.04 -3.57 -24.71
C GLY A 157 -14.61 -4.14 -24.76
N HIS A 158 -13.87 -4.08 -23.65
CA HIS A 158 -12.46 -4.49 -23.56
C HIS A 158 -12.19 -5.30 -22.29
N PHE A 159 -11.38 -6.36 -22.42
CA PHE A 159 -10.91 -7.15 -21.29
C PHE A 159 -9.72 -6.50 -20.59
N LEU A 160 -8.81 -5.88 -21.33
CA LEU A 160 -7.55 -5.33 -20.84
C LEU A 160 -7.58 -3.80 -20.83
N HIS A 161 -7.16 -3.24 -19.70
CA HIS A 161 -7.12 -1.80 -19.45
C HIS A 161 -5.80 -1.34 -18.82
N PHE A 162 -5.13 -2.20 -18.05
CA PHE A 162 -3.88 -1.89 -17.40
C PHE A 162 -2.97 -3.12 -17.42
N LEU A 163 -1.84 -3.01 -18.13
CA LEU A 163 -0.90 -4.10 -18.35
C LEU A 163 0.48 -3.70 -17.85
N SER A 164 1.30 -4.71 -17.55
CA SER A 164 2.75 -4.50 -17.47
C SER A 164 3.53 -5.60 -18.16
N PHE A 165 4.65 -5.24 -18.75
CA PHE A 165 5.55 -6.17 -19.43
C PHE A 165 6.90 -6.14 -18.76
N GLU A 166 7.47 -7.32 -18.52
CA GLU A 166 8.90 -7.45 -18.19
C GLU A 166 9.67 -7.54 -19.50
N ILE A 167 10.63 -6.64 -19.68
CA ILE A 167 11.50 -6.64 -20.84
C ILE A 167 12.97 -6.63 -20.42
N GLY A 168 13.81 -7.13 -21.30
CA GLY A 168 15.26 -7.04 -21.14
C GLY A 168 15.91 -7.00 -22.52
N ARG A 169 17.12 -6.46 -22.59
CA ARG A 169 17.88 -6.44 -23.85
C ARG A 169 18.78 -7.67 -23.92
N GLY A 170 18.68 -8.41 -25.01
CA GLY A 170 19.47 -9.60 -25.28
C GLY A 170 20.93 -9.27 -25.65
N PRO A 171 21.79 -10.29 -25.78
CA PRO A 171 23.19 -10.15 -26.19
C PRO A 171 23.38 -9.42 -27.53
N ASP A 172 22.43 -9.57 -28.46
CA ASP A 172 22.44 -8.95 -29.78
C ASP A 172 22.02 -7.47 -29.77
N GLY A 173 21.61 -6.94 -28.60
CA GLY A 173 21.11 -5.58 -28.44
C GLY A 173 19.61 -5.42 -28.72
N THR A 174 18.90 -6.50 -29.07
CA THR A 174 17.46 -6.49 -29.31
C THR A 174 16.69 -6.54 -27.99
N TRP A 175 15.60 -5.79 -27.89
CA TRP A 175 14.70 -5.85 -26.73
C TRP A 175 13.75 -7.04 -26.84
N TRP A 176 13.62 -7.79 -25.75
CA TRP A 176 12.74 -8.96 -25.66
C TRP A 176 11.72 -8.81 -24.55
N VAL A 177 10.52 -9.36 -24.77
CA VAL A 177 9.53 -9.57 -23.70
C VAL A 177 9.86 -10.87 -22.97
N LEU A 178 10.03 -10.76 -21.67
CA LEU A 178 10.32 -11.88 -20.76
C LEU A 178 9.03 -12.46 -20.16
N SER A 179 8.05 -11.60 -19.88
CA SER A 179 6.77 -11.99 -19.28
C SER A 179 5.71 -10.92 -19.46
N ASP A 180 4.47 -11.37 -19.63
CA ASP A 180 3.26 -10.55 -19.70
C ASP A 180 2.53 -10.55 -18.37
N ARG A 181 2.02 -9.38 -17.94
CA ARG A 181 1.16 -9.25 -16.76
C ARG A 181 -0.16 -8.58 -17.11
N ALA A 182 -1.24 -9.35 -17.04
CA ALA A 182 -2.60 -8.97 -17.44
C ALA A 182 -3.65 -9.22 -16.36
N GLN A 183 -3.29 -9.88 -15.26
CA GLN A 183 -4.16 -10.19 -14.11
C GLN A 183 -4.40 -8.90 -13.29
N ALA A 184 -3.47 -8.58 -12.39
CA ALA A 184 -3.51 -7.41 -11.51
C ALA A 184 -2.09 -6.83 -11.35
N PRO A 185 -1.46 -6.29 -12.41
CA PRO A 185 -0.05 -5.90 -12.37
C PRO A 185 0.23 -4.77 -11.38
N SER A 186 1.20 -5.01 -10.49
CA SER A 186 1.77 -4.05 -9.52
C SER A 186 3.10 -3.45 -10.01
N GLY A 187 3.54 -2.38 -9.37
CA GLY A 187 4.81 -1.70 -9.61
C GLY A 187 4.70 -0.25 -10.10
N ALA A 188 3.52 0.20 -10.54
CA ALA A 188 3.35 1.52 -11.12
C ALA A 188 3.50 2.64 -10.08
N GLY A 189 3.00 2.40 -8.86
CA GLY A 189 3.21 3.34 -7.75
C GLY A 189 4.67 3.41 -7.32
N PHE A 190 5.39 2.28 -7.35
CA PHE A 190 6.83 2.24 -7.08
C PHE A 190 7.64 2.97 -8.16
N ALA A 191 7.27 2.86 -9.44
CA ALA A 191 7.90 3.65 -10.51
C ALA A 191 7.73 5.16 -10.26
N LEU A 192 6.55 5.59 -9.79
CA LEU A 192 6.30 6.98 -9.45
C LEU A 192 7.11 7.45 -8.22
N GLU A 193 7.17 6.64 -7.16
CA GLU A 193 7.97 6.97 -5.97
C GLU A 193 9.48 6.98 -6.26
N ASN A 194 9.99 6.02 -7.04
CA ASN A 194 11.36 6.04 -7.54
C ASN A 194 11.64 7.33 -8.30
N ARG A 195 10.71 7.79 -9.15
CA ARG A 195 10.83 9.05 -9.88
C ARG A 195 10.92 10.28 -8.99
N VAL A 196 10.14 10.32 -7.91
CA VAL A 196 10.21 11.42 -6.95
C VAL A 196 11.52 11.37 -6.17
N ALA A 197 11.95 10.18 -5.73
CA ALA A 197 13.19 9.98 -5.00
C ALA A 197 14.42 10.39 -5.83
N THR A 198 14.59 9.83 -7.04
CA THR A 198 15.71 10.18 -7.93
C THR A 198 15.67 11.64 -8.38
N GLY A 199 14.46 12.19 -8.57
CA GLY A 199 14.27 13.62 -8.81
C GLY A 199 14.77 14.51 -7.67
N ARG A 200 14.72 14.06 -6.41
CA ARG A 200 15.32 14.77 -5.26
C ARG A 200 16.82 14.56 -5.18
N VAL A 201 17.31 13.35 -5.48
CA VAL A 201 18.75 13.02 -5.53
C VAL A 201 19.46 13.92 -6.53
N PHE A 202 18.92 14.04 -7.75
CA PHE A 202 19.53 14.77 -8.86
C PHE A 202 18.75 16.02 -9.28
N ASN A 203 18.13 16.74 -8.35
CA ASN A 203 17.21 17.86 -8.62
C ASN A 203 17.68 18.84 -9.70
N GLU A 204 18.92 19.31 -9.60
CA GLU A 204 19.53 20.28 -10.54
C GLU A 204 19.64 19.72 -11.97
N PHE A 205 20.06 18.46 -12.09
CA PHE A 205 20.19 17.77 -13.37
C PHE A 205 18.82 17.42 -13.94
N PHE A 206 17.93 16.85 -13.11
CA PHE A 206 16.60 16.40 -13.49
C PHE A 206 15.79 17.54 -14.13
N ALA A 207 15.91 18.76 -13.59
CA ALA A 207 15.23 19.94 -14.12
C ALA A 207 15.66 20.33 -15.55
N ARG A 208 16.86 19.90 -15.99
CA ARG A 208 17.46 20.24 -17.29
C ARG A 208 17.54 19.05 -18.25
N ALA A 209 17.43 17.82 -17.75
CA ALA A 209 17.68 16.59 -18.48
C ALA A 209 16.53 16.11 -19.39
N ASN A 210 15.50 16.93 -19.63
CA ASN A 210 14.34 16.62 -20.48
C ASN A 210 13.72 15.22 -20.22
N VAL A 211 13.75 14.76 -18.97
CA VAL A 211 13.16 13.47 -18.57
C VAL A 211 11.63 13.56 -18.68
N HIS A 212 11.01 12.62 -19.38
CA HIS A 212 9.56 12.55 -19.52
C HIS A 212 8.86 12.39 -18.16
N ARG A 213 7.77 13.11 -17.93
CA ARG A 213 7.00 13.06 -16.67
C ARG A 213 5.99 11.91 -16.69
N LEU A 214 5.85 11.20 -15.56
CA LEU A 214 4.89 10.10 -15.43
C LEU A 214 3.45 10.57 -15.15
N ALA A 215 3.27 11.81 -14.68
CA ALA A 215 1.95 12.33 -14.28
C ALA A 215 0.91 12.32 -15.41
N GLY A 216 1.35 12.51 -16.66
CA GLY A 216 0.49 12.46 -17.84
C GLY A 216 -0.23 11.14 -18.03
N PHE A 217 0.52 10.04 -17.90
CA PHE A 217 0.01 8.67 -18.00
C PHE A 217 -1.08 8.40 -16.97
N PHE A 218 -0.82 8.72 -15.71
CA PHE A 218 -1.78 8.52 -14.63
C PHE A 218 -3.03 9.41 -14.78
N ARG A 219 -2.86 10.66 -15.25
CA ARG A 219 -3.97 11.57 -15.53
C ARG A 219 -4.89 10.99 -16.61
N ARG A 220 -4.34 10.61 -17.76
CA ARG A 220 -5.12 10.07 -18.88
C ARG A 220 -5.81 8.76 -18.51
N PHE A 221 -5.14 7.89 -17.75
CA PHE A 221 -5.76 6.67 -17.23
C PHE A 221 -6.89 6.97 -16.25
N ARG A 222 -6.69 7.90 -15.30
CA ARG A 222 -7.75 8.33 -14.37
C ARG A 222 -8.96 8.87 -15.12
N ASP A 223 -8.74 9.77 -16.08
CA ASP A 223 -9.78 10.40 -16.85
C ASP A 223 -10.58 9.32 -17.63
N HIS A 224 -9.90 8.35 -18.24
CA HIS A 224 -10.54 7.20 -18.88
C HIS A 224 -11.40 6.37 -17.92
N LEU A 225 -10.91 6.04 -16.72
CA LEU A 225 -11.70 5.30 -15.74
C LEU A 225 -12.95 6.07 -15.29
N VAL A 226 -12.87 7.40 -15.20
CA VAL A 226 -14.00 8.27 -14.87
C VAL A 226 -15.03 8.33 -16.01
N GLU A 227 -14.57 8.30 -17.26
CA GLU A 227 -15.42 8.23 -18.47
C GLU A 227 -16.19 6.90 -18.57
N LEU A 228 -15.63 5.79 -18.07
CA LEU A 228 -16.28 4.48 -18.05
C LEU A 228 -17.47 4.37 -17.08
N ARG A 229 -17.75 5.40 -16.28
CA ARG A 229 -18.89 5.40 -15.34
C ARG A 229 -20.22 5.44 -16.08
N GLY A 230 -21.14 4.57 -15.67
CA GLY A 230 -22.47 4.47 -16.30
C GLY A 230 -23.51 5.47 -15.79
N GLU A 231 -23.42 5.86 -14.52
CA GLU A 231 -24.39 6.75 -13.84
C GLU A 231 -23.63 7.88 -13.14
N SER A 232 -24.23 9.08 -13.05
CA SER A 232 -23.60 10.28 -12.46
C SER A 232 -23.22 10.12 -11.00
N ASP A 233 -24.02 9.35 -10.25
CA ASP A 233 -23.81 9.07 -8.82
C ASP A 233 -22.88 7.87 -8.56
N SER A 234 -22.46 7.17 -9.62
CA SER A 234 -21.56 6.03 -9.51
C SER A 234 -20.09 6.45 -9.40
N ARG A 235 -19.28 5.57 -8.82
CA ARG A 235 -17.89 5.85 -8.46
C ARG A 235 -16.91 4.89 -9.14
N VAL A 236 -15.68 5.38 -9.30
CA VAL A 236 -14.50 4.57 -9.59
C VAL A 236 -13.81 4.26 -8.26
N SER A 237 -13.47 3.00 -8.06
CA SER A 237 -12.80 2.53 -6.85
C SER A 237 -11.69 1.54 -7.18
N ILE A 238 -10.75 1.37 -6.26
CA ILE A 238 -9.69 0.35 -6.31
C ILE A 238 -10.03 -0.75 -5.30
N LEU A 239 -10.12 -2.00 -5.75
CA LEU A 239 -10.32 -3.16 -4.88
C LEU A 239 -8.97 -3.75 -4.47
N THR A 240 -8.73 -3.86 -3.16
CA THR A 240 -7.50 -4.39 -2.59
C THR A 240 -7.77 -5.62 -1.72
N PRO A 241 -6.85 -6.60 -1.68
CA PRO A 241 -6.91 -7.71 -0.71
C PRO A 241 -6.60 -7.30 0.75
N GLY A 242 -6.16 -6.05 0.96
CA GLY A 242 -5.93 -5.49 2.30
C GLY A 242 -4.45 -5.43 2.74
N PRO A 243 -4.18 -4.99 3.98
CA PRO A 243 -2.83 -4.66 4.47
C PRO A 243 -1.83 -5.80 4.52
N LEU A 244 -2.30 -7.05 4.48
CA LEU A 244 -1.45 -8.24 4.46
C LEU A 244 -0.93 -8.57 3.06
N ASN A 245 -1.28 -7.82 2.02
CA ASN A 245 -0.65 -7.99 0.71
C ASN A 245 0.70 -7.25 0.63
N ASP A 246 1.67 -7.86 -0.05
CA ASP A 246 3.02 -7.34 -0.24
C ASP A 246 3.09 -6.02 -1.01
N THR A 247 2.09 -5.76 -1.86
CA THR A 247 1.96 -4.53 -2.65
C THR A 247 0.86 -3.58 -2.13
N TYR A 248 0.36 -3.77 -0.91
CA TYR A 248 -0.68 -2.91 -0.32
C TYR A 248 -0.29 -1.42 -0.27
N PHE A 249 0.98 -1.11 0.02
CA PHE A 249 1.49 0.26 -0.01
C PHE A 249 1.16 0.95 -1.34
N GLU A 250 1.43 0.28 -2.46
CA GLU A 250 1.16 0.80 -3.79
C GLU A 250 -0.34 1.03 -4.00
N HIS A 251 -1.19 0.11 -3.54
CA HIS A 251 -2.64 0.24 -3.69
C HIS A 251 -3.17 1.49 -3.02
N ALA A 252 -2.78 1.71 -1.75
CA ALA A 252 -3.15 2.91 -1.00
C ALA A 252 -2.55 4.18 -1.60
N TYR A 253 -1.30 4.10 -2.06
CA TYR A 253 -0.62 5.22 -2.69
C TYR A 253 -1.30 5.66 -3.99
N ILE A 254 -1.59 4.73 -4.90
CA ILE A 254 -2.26 5.02 -6.18
C ILE A 254 -3.69 5.51 -5.93
N ALA A 255 -4.43 4.91 -4.99
CA ALA A 255 -5.76 5.39 -4.63
C ALA A 255 -5.75 6.87 -4.22
N ARG A 256 -4.80 7.25 -3.35
CA ARG A 256 -4.60 8.65 -2.94
C ARG A 256 -4.16 9.54 -4.09
N TYR A 257 -3.23 9.07 -4.92
CA TYR A 257 -2.68 9.84 -6.05
C TYR A 257 -3.74 10.14 -7.12
N LEU A 258 -4.63 9.18 -7.41
CA LEU A 258 -5.70 9.33 -8.40
C LEU A 258 -7.00 9.89 -7.82
N GLY A 259 -7.16 9.90 -6.50
CA GLY A 259 -8.38 10.36 -5.81
C GLY A 259 -9.52 9.34 -5.83
N PHE A 260 -9.21 8.04 -5.89
CA PHE A 260 -10.21 6.96 -5.84
C PHE A 260 -10.34 6.38 -4.43
N MET A 261 -11.49 5.75 -4.16
CA MET A 261 -11.68 5.02 -2.90
C MET A 261 -10.92 3.70 -2.96
N LEU A 262 -10.13 3.41 -1.92
CA LEU A 262 -9.56 2.09 -1.69
C LEU A 262 -10.58 1.26 -0.91
N LEU A 263 -11.02 0.15 -1.48
CA LEU A 263 -12.05 -0.74 -0.95
C LEU A 263 -11.50 -2.15 -0.78
N GLU A 264 -11.91 -2.85 0.26
CA GLU A 264 -11.72 -4.29 0.45
C GLU A 264 -13.00 -5.04 0.08
N GLY A 265 -12.95 -6.37 -0.09
CA GLY A 265 -14.10 -7.17 -0.52
C GLY A 265 -15.35 -7.01 0.37
N GLU A 266 -15.15 -6.83 1.67
CA GLU A 266 -16.22 -6.63 2.67
C GLU A 266 -16.87 -5.23 2.62
N ASP A 267 -16.15 -4.23 2.11
CA ASP A 267 -16.69 -2.88 1.88
C ASP A 267 -17.78 -2.88 0.79
N LEU A 268 -17.80 -3.94 -0.02
CA LEU A 268 -18.71 -4.09 -1.15
C LEU A 268 -19.85 -5.06 -0.85
N THR A 269 -20.96 -4.88 -1.55
CA THR A 269 -22.08 -5.80 -1.58
C THR A 269 -22.76 -5.73 -2.94
N VAL A 270 -23.48 -6.78 -3.32
CA VAL A 270 -24.29 -6.78 -4.54
C VAL A 270 -25.76 -6.72 -4.14
N GLU A 271 -26.43 -5.64 -4.53
CA GLU A 271 -27.84 -5.41 -4.23
C GLU A 271 -28.59 -5.15 -5.55
N ASN A 272 -29.69 -5.86 -5.78
CA ASN A 272 -30.49 -5.76 -7.02
C ASN A 272 -29.64 -5.88 -8.30
N GLY A 273 -28.61 -6.73 -8.28
CA GLY A 273 -27.68 -6.94 -9.39
C GLY A 273 -26.64 -5.83 -9.60
N LYS A 274 -26.63 -4.77 -8.77
CA LYS A 274 -25.64 -3.69 -8.82
C LYS A 274 -24.60 -3.87 -7.73
N LEU A 275 -23.34 -3.54 -8.06
CA LEU A 275 -22.28 -3.47 -7.07
C LEU A 275 -22.40 -2.16 -6.27
N MET A 276 -22.47 -2.28 -4.96
CA MET A 276 -22.63 -1.18 -4.02
C MET A 276 -21.47 -1.17 -3.02
N VAL A 277 -21.06 0.01 -2.57
CA VAL A 277 -20.16 0.19 -1.42
C VAL A 277 -20.99 0.55 -0.18
N ARG A 278 -20.67 -0.05 0.96
CA ARG A 278 -21.22 0.31 2.27
C ARG A 278 -20.57 1.58 2.77
N THR A 279 -21.37 2.60 3.00
CA THR A 279 -20.89 3.89 3.48
C THR A 279 -21.73 4.35 4.66
N VAL A 280 -21.18 5.25 5.46
CA VAL A 280 -21.91 5.88 6.57
C VAL A 280 -23.12 6.71 6.12
N ALA A 281 -23.31 6.92 4.80
CA ALA A 281 -24.48 7.55 4.20
C ALA A 281 -25.40 6.55 3.49
N GLY A 282 -25.27 5.25 3.80
CA GLY A 282 -25.95 4.14 3.14
C GLY A 282 -25.20 3.61 1.91
N LEU A 283 -25.86 2.70 1.17
CA LEU A 283 -25.28 2.06 -0.01
C LEU A 283 -25.12 3.06 -1.17
N LYS A 284 -23.95 3.04 -1.82
CA LYS A 284 -23.66 3.85 -3.01
C LYS A 284 -23.16 2.98 -4.17
N PRO A 285 -23.58 3.23 -5.42
CA PRO A 285 -23.19 2.38 -6.54
C PRO A 285 -21.72 2.55 -6.95
N VAL A 286 -21.08 1.44 -7.34
CA VAL A 286 -19.72 1.39 -7.90
C VAL A 286 -19.78 0.76 -9.30
N SER A 287 -19.54 1.56 -10.34
CA SER A 287 -19.65 1.11 -11.73
C SER A 287 -18.32 0.72 -12.35
N VAL A 288 -17.19 1.15 -11.78
CA VAL A 288 -15.84 0.83 -12.26
C VAL A 288 -14.97 0.41 -11.07
N LEU A 289 -14.40 -0.78 -11.14
CA LEU A 289 -13.60 -1.35 -10.08
C LEU A 289 -12.23 -1.80 -10.60
N TRP A 290 -11.18 -1.09 -10.20
CA TRP A 290 -9.80 -1.48 -10.49
C TRP A 290 -9.31 -2.50 -9.47
N ARG A 291 -9.28 -3.76 -9.87
CA ARG A 291 -8.90 -4.87 -9.00
C ARG A 291 -7.39 -4.99 -8.86
N ARG A 292 -6.97 -5.24 -7.62
CA ARG A 292 -5.58 -5.54 -7.23
C ARG A 292 -5.44 -6.95 -6.65
N LEU A 293 -6.33 -7.85 -7.06
CA LEU A 293 -6.35 -9.25 -6.68
C LEU A 293 -6.72 -10.13 -7.88
N ASP A 294 -6.32 -11.38 -7.78
CA ASP A 294 -6.45 -12.41 -8.82
C ASP A 294 -7.91 -12.83 -9.02
N ALA A 295 -8.28 -13.15 -10.27
CA ALA A 295 -9.68 -13.31 -10.63
C ALA A 295 -10.39 -14.37 -9.79
N GLY A 296 -9.74 -15.51 -9.53
CA GLY A 296 -10.32 -16.60 -8.74
C GLY A 296 -10.73 -16.20 -7.32
N TRP A 297 -10.13 -15.14 -6.75
CA TRP A 297 -10.44 -14.67 -5.40
C TRP A 297 -11.55 -13.61 -5.35
N ALA A 298 -12.05 -13.16 -6.51
CA ALA A 298 -12.94 -12.01 -6.58
C ALA A 298 -14.37 -12.30 -6.08
N ASP A 299 -14.85 -13.54 -6.22
CA ASP A 299 -16.21 -13.93 -5.81
C ASP A 299 -16.20 -15.33 -5.17
N PRO A 300 -16.51 -15.43 -3.87
CA PRO A 300 -16.56 -16.72 -3.18
C PRO A 300 -17.76 -17.60 -3.59
N VAL A 301 -18.78 -17.06 -4.26
CA VAL A 301 -19.97 -17.85 -4.63
C VAL A 301 -19.76 -18.59 -5.94
N GLU A 302 -19.14 -17.94 -6.93
CA GLU A 302 -19.01 -18.47 -8.28
C GLU A 302 -17.60 -18.93 -8.66
N LEU A 303 -16.55 -18.47 -7.94
CA LEU A 303 -15.15 -18.76 -8.29
C LEU A 303 -14.46 -19.62 -7.22
N ASN A 304 -14.06 -19.04 -6.09
CA ASN A 304 -13.35 -19.74 -5.03
C ASN A 304 -14.05 -19.57 -3.68
N GLU A 305 -14.75 -20.61 -3.24
CA GLU A 305 -15.49 -20.67 -1.97
C GLU A 305 -14.65 -20.41 -0.70
N THR A 306 -13.33 -20.55 -0.78
CA THR A 306 -12.42 -20.25 0.33
C THR A 306 -12.00 -18.77 0.39
N SER A 307 -12.41 -17.95 -0.59
CA SER A 307 -12.02 -16.54 -0.63
C SER A 307 -12.65 -15.73 0.51
N GLN A 308 -11.80 -15.04 1.27
CA GLN A 308 -12.20 -14.08 2.30
C GLN A 308 -11.99 -12.61 1.86
N ILE A 309 -11.46 -12.41 0.66
CA ILE A 309 -11.08 -11.08 0.13
C ILE A 309 -11.96 -10.65 -1.05
N GLY A 310 -12.80 -11.55 -1.55
CA GLY A 310 -13.77 -11.29 -2.62
C GLY A 310 -15.10 -10.73 -2.10
N THR A 311 -16.00 -10.45 -3.04
CA THR A 311 -17.35 -9.97 -2.73
C THR A 311 -18.37 -10.96 -3.30
N PRO A 312 -19.25 -11.56 -2.46
CA PRO A 312 -20.29 -12.46 -2.93
C PRO A 312 -21.17 -11.84 -4.03
N GLY A 313 -21.33 -12.55 -5.15
CA GLY A 313 -22.18 -12.12 -6.28
C GLY A 313 -21.53 -11.10 -7.22
N LEU A 314 -20.24 -10.80 -7.03
CA LEU A 314 -19.49 -9.90 -7.91
C LEU A 314 -19.48 -10.40 -9.37
N VAL A 315 -19.36 -11.71 -9.61
CA VAL A 315 -19.41 -12.27 -10.97
C VAL A 315 -20.77 -12.03 -11.60
N GLN A 316 -21.86 -12.15 -10.85
CA GLN A 316 -23.21 -11.83 -11.33
C GLN A 316 -23.36 -10.34 -11.69
N ALA A 317 -22.77 -9.43 -10.92
CA ALA A 317 -22.75 -7.99 -11.23
C ALA A 317 -21.94 -7.71 -12.52
N VAL A 318 -20.84 -8.43 -12.74
CA VAL A 318 -20.06 -8.36 -14.00
C VAL A 318 -20.88 -8.90 -15.17
N ARG A 319 -21.50 -10.08 -15.01
CA ARG A 319 -22.31 -10.77 -16.03
C ARG A 319 -23.49 -9.92 -16.52
N SER A 320 -24.12 -9.18 -15.62
CA SER A 320 -25.24 -8.27 -15.94
C SER A 320 -24.80 -6.93 -16.52
N GLY A 321 -23.50 -6.65 -16.61
CA GLY A 321 -22.98 -5.36 -17.07
C GLY A 321 -23.22 -4.22 -16.08
N ALA A 322 -23.41 -4.51 -14.79
CA ALA A 322 -23.59 -3.50 -13.76
C ALA A 322 -22.25 -2.81 -13.41
N VAL A 323 -21.14 -3.58 -13.43
CA VAL A 323 -19.79 -3.10 -13.11
C VAL A 323 -18.79 -3.43 -14.22
N THR A 324 -17.88 -2.48 -14.49
CA THR A 324 -16.69 -2.68 -15.31
C THR A 324 -15.50 -3.02 -14.41
N MET A 325 -14.89 -4.18 -14.63
CA MET A 325 -13.67 -4.61 -13.92
C MET A 325 -12.43 -4.21 -14.72
N ILE A 326 -11.43 -3.65 -14.02
CA ILE A 326 -10.16 -3.22 -14.60
C ILE A 326 -9.05 -4.06 -13.94
N ASN A 327 -8.37 -4.98 -14.62
CA ASN A 327 -8.79 -5.64 -15.85
C ASN A 327 -10.01 -6.55 -15.61
N ALA A 328 -10.63 -7.03 -16.70
CA ALA A 328 -11.69 -8.02 -16.62
C ALA A 328 -11.27 -9.26 -15.81
N LEU A 329 -12.24 -9.96 -15.23
CA LEU A 329 -11.97 -11.23 -14.58
C LEU A 329 -11.53 -12.26 -15.63
N GLY A 330 -10.65 -13.19 -15.25
CA GLY A 330 -10.17 -14.27 -16.11
C GLY A 330 -8.97 -13.94 -16.99
N THR A 331 -8.49 -12.69 -16.99
CA THR A 331 -7.33 -12.26 -17.81
C THR A 331 -5.99 -12.84 -17.36
N GLY A 332 -5.91 -13.45 -16.18
CA GLY A 332 -4.71 -14.15 -15.69
C GLY A 332 -4.25 -15.30 -16.59
N ILE A 333 -5.15 -15.87 -17.40
CA ILE A 333 -4.80 -16.92 -18.35
C ILE A 333 -3.68 -16.47 -19.31
N LEU A 334 -3.63 -15.17 -19.64
CA LEU A 334 -2.64 -14.58 -20.52
C LEU A 334 -1.23 -14.54 -19.91
N GLU A 335 -1.09 -14.70 -18.60
CA GLU A 335 0.21 -14.75 -17.92
C GLU A 335 0.83 -16.16 -17.92
N THR A 336 0.13 -17.15 -18.50
CA THR A 336 0.60 -18.53 -18.59
C THR A 336 1.90 -18.61 -19.41
N ARG A 337 2.99 -19.07 -18.79
CA ARG A 337 4.34 -19.08 -19.42
C ARG A 337 4.39 -19.79 -20.77
N ALA A 338 3.67 -20.89 -20.94
CA ALA A 338 3.63 -21.62 -22.20
C ALA A 338 3.03 -20.83 -23.37
N LEU A 339 2.20 -19.80 -23.13
CA LEU A 339 1.64 -18.98 -24.22
C LEU A 339 2.72 -18.29 -25.05
N LEU A 340 3.88 -17.98 -24.46
CA LEU A 340 5.02 -17.38 -25.18
C LEU A 340 5.50 -18.23 -26.37
N ALA A 341 5.30 -19.56 -26.33
CA ALA A 341 5.65 -20.46 -27.44
C ALA A 341 4.70 -20.30 -28.64
N PHE A 342 3.47 -19.81 -28.43
CA PHE A 342 2.42 -19.75 -29.44
C PHE A 342 2.18 -18.32 -29.97
N LEU A 343 2.51 -17.29 -29.19
CA LEU A 343 2.28 -15.89 -29.55
C LEU A 343 2.87 -15.45 -30.90
N PRO A 344 4.07 -15.89 -31.34
CA PRO A 344 4.59 -15.50 -32.66
C PRO A 344 3.64 -15.89 -33.80
N ARG A 345 3.20 -17.15 -33.83
CA ARG A 345 2.27 -17.67 -34.85
C ARG A 345 0.87 -17.07 -34.71
N ILE A 346 0.42 -16.81 -33.48
CA ILE A 346 -0.87 -16.18 -33.22
C ILE A 346 -0.86 -14.72 -33.70
N SER A 347 0.24 -13.99 -33.54
CA SER A 347 0.40 -12.62 -34.06
C SER A 347 0.20 -12.56 -35.56
N GLU A 348 0.87 -13.45 -36.30
CA GLU A 348 0.71 -13.52 -37.77
C GLU A 348 -0.74 -13.85 -38.16
N HIS A 349 -1.41 -14.73 -37.41
CA HIS A 349 -2.79 -15.10 -37.69
C HIS A 349 -3.80 -13.98 -37.40
N LEU A 350 -3.69 -13.32 -36.25
CA LEU A 350 -4.67 -12.34 -35.78
C LEU A 350 -4.40 -10.92 -36.28
N LEU A 351 -3.12 -10.53 -36.36
CA LEU A 351 -2.71 -9.17 -36.76
C LEU A 351 -2.17 -9.09 -38.19
N GLY A 352 -1.84 -10.22 -38.82
CA GLY A 352 -1.24 -10.24 -40.16
C GLY A 352 0.23 -9.81 -40.20
N GLU A 353 0.87 -9.63 -39.04
CA GLU A 353 2.26 -9.23 -38.90
C GLU A 353 2.96 -9.99 -37.76
N PRO A 354 4.29 -10.21 -37.85
CA PRO A 354 5.05 -10.82 -36.76
C PRO A 354 5.10 -9.89 -35.54
N LEU A 355 5.52 -10.44 -34.41
CA LEU A 355 5.76 -9.65 -33.20
C LEU A 355 6.84 -8.58 -33.47
N LYS A 356 6.47 -7.30 -33.29
CA LYS A 356 7.40 -6.17 -33.39
C LYS A 356 8.48 -6.23 -32.30
N LEU A 357 8.09 -6.70 -31.12
CA LEU A 357 9.00 -7.00 -30.03
C LEU A 357 8.95 -8.52 -29.75
N PRO A 358 10.02 -9.27 -30.07
CA PRO A 358 10.01 -10.71 -29.84
C PRO A 358 9.97 -11.02 -28.33
N ASN A 359 9.51 -12.21 -27.97
CA ASN A 359 9.68 -12.73 -26.61
C ASN A 359 10.90 -13.63 -26.53
N VAL A 360 11.36 -13.91 -25.31
CA VAL A 360 12.35 -14.95 -25.04
C VAL A 360 11.93 -16.25 -25.74
N ALA A 361 12.88 -16.91 -26.41
CA ALA A 361 12.60 -18.15 -27.12
C ALA A 361 12.09 -19.21 -26.13
N THR A 362 10.89 -19.72 -26.41
CA THR A 362 10.12 -20.56 -25.49
C THR A 362 9.53 -21.74 -26.24
N TRP A 363 9.68 -22.94 -25.68
CA TRP A 363 9.26 -24.21 -26.25
C TRP A 363 8.41 -24.97 -25.23
N TRP A 364 7.17 -25.31 -25.59
CA TRP A 364 6.32 -26.16 -24.76
C TRP A 364 6.56 -27.64 -25.05
N CYS A 365 6.94 -28.40 -24.02
CA CYS A 365 7.36 -29.80 -24.17
C CYS A 365 6.19 -30.78 -24.35
N GLY A 366 4.95 -30.30 -24.48
CA GLY A 366 3.77 -31.13 -24.75
C GLY A 366 3.68 -31.66 -26.19
N GLU A 367 4.43 -31.07 -27.12
CA GLU A 367 4.52 -31.53 -28.51
C GLU A 367 5.81 -32.31 -28.75
N GLU A 368 5.71 -33.45 -29.46
CA GLU A 368 6.84 -34.38 -29.63
C GLU A 368 8.07 -33.75 -30.29
N GLY A 369 7.87 -32.95 -31.35
CA GLY A 369 8.96 -32.26 -32.06
C GLY A 369 9.65 -31.22 -31.18
N THR A 370 8.86 -30.42 -30.46
CA THR A 370 9.34 -29.39 -29.54
C THR A 370 10.10 -30.00 -28.36
N LYS A 371 9.59 -31.10 -27.80
CA LYS A 371 10.25 -31.89 -26.76
C LYS A 371 11.59 -32.45 -27.23
N ALA A 372 11.67 -32.98 -28.45
CA ALA A 372 12.91 -33.51 -29.01
C ALA A 372 13.98 -32.41 -29.11
N TYR A 373 13.62 -31.22 -29.61
CA TYR A 373 14.52 -30.07 -29.66
C TYR A 373 15.02 -29.65 -28.28
N VAL A 374 14.11 -29.57 -27.30
CA VAL A 374 14.45 -29.22 -25.91
C VAL A 374 15.41 -30.23 -25.29
N LYS A 375 15.25 -31.53 -25.56
CA LYS A 375 16.19 -32.56 -25.08
C LYS A 375 17.58 -32.40 -25.69
N GLU A 376 17.67 -32.14 -26.99
CA GLU A 376 18.94 -31.95 -27.69
C GLU A 376 19.73 -30.74 -27.17
N HIS A 377 19.02 -29.69 -26.76
CA HIS A 377 19.62 -28.41 -26.33
C HIS A 377 19.51 -28.17 -24.81
N ALA A 378 19.19 -29.21 -24.03
CA ALA A 378 18.77 -29.08 -22.64
C ALA A 378 19.79 -28.36 -21.74
N GLU A 379 21.10 -28.52 -22.00
CA GLU A 379 22.16 -27.91 -21.19
C GLU A 379 22.13 -26.36 -21.22
N GLY A 380 21.73 -25.77 -22.35
CA GLY A 380 21.62 -24.33 -22.56
C GLY A 380 20.23 -23.74 -22.27
N MET A 381 19.32 -24.54 -21.70
CA MET A 381 17.94 -24.12 -21.45
C MET A 381 17.66 -23.91 -19.97
N MET A 382 16.73 -22.99 -19.71
CA MET A 382 16.01 -22.84 -18.46
C MET A 382 14.71 -23.64 -18.53
N PHE A 383 14.44 -24.41 -17.49
CA PHE A 383 13.21 -25.22 -17.38
C PHE A 383 12.26 -24.62 -16.36
N SER A 384 10.98 -24.54 -16.71
CA SER A 384 9.94 -24.00 -15.82
C SER A 384 8.59 -24.69 -16.01
N PRO A 385 7.69 -24.63 -15.01
CA PRO A 385 6.33 -25.13 -15.16
C PRO A 385 5.58 -24.36 -16.27
N ALA A 386 4.95 -25.08 -17.20
CA ALA A 386 4.23 -24.53 -18.35
C ALA A 386 3.09 -23.59 -17.95
N LEU A 387 2.42 -23.91 -16.84
CA LEU A 387 1.27 -23.19 -16.30
C LEU A 387 1.64 -22.11 -15.27
N SER A 388 2.94 -21.85 -15.06
CA SER A 388 3.39 -20.83 -14.12
C SER A 388 3.00 -19.43 -14.62
N THR A 389 2.48 -18.61 -13.70
CA THR A 389 2.30 -17.16 -13.87
C THR A 389 3.35 -16.37 -13.10
N ALA A 390 4.30 -17.04 -12.44
CA ALA A 390 5.38 -16.36 -11.72
C ALA A 390 6.31 -15.62 -12.70
N LEU A 391 7.03 -14.62 -12.19
CA LEU A 391 8.07 -13.96 -12.97
C LEU A 391 9.21 -14.94 -13.28
N PRO A 392 9.83 -14.87 -14.47
CA PRO A 392 11.06 -15.59 -14.76
C PRO A 392 12.13 -15.31 -13.68
N PHE A 393 12.96 -16.30 -13.35
CA PHE A 393 14.09 -16.18 -12.41
C PHE A 393 13.74 -15.92 -10.93
N THR A 394 12.46 -15.95 -10.54
CA THR A 394 12.05 -15.65 -9.14
C THR A 394 11.81 -16.87 -8.26
N SER A 395 11.58 -18.04 -8.85
CA SER A 395 11.31 -19.27 -8.11
C SER A 395 12.51 -20.20 -8.17
N SER A 396 13.40 -20.10 -7.18
CA SER A 396 14.55 -21.01 -7.03
C SER A 396 14.14 -22.48 -6.78
N GLN A 397 12.87 -22.74 -6.48
CA GLN A 397 12.33 -24.08 -6.26
C GLN A 397 11.82 -24.76 -7.53
N THR A 398 11.55 -24.01 -8.61
CA THR A 398 10.94 -24.57 -9.84
C THR A 398 11.71 -24.29 -11.12
N ASP A 399 12.53 -23.23 -11.13
CA ASP A 399 13.29 -22.83 -12.30
C ASP A 399 14.74 -23.28 -12.11
N PHE A 400 15.28 -24.05 -13.06
CA PHE A 400 16.68 -24.44 -13.06
C PHE A 400 17.28 -24.40 -14.47
N ILE A 401 18.60 -24.20 -14.53
CA ILE A 401 19.37 -24.22 -15.77
C ILE A 401 19.84 -25.67 -15.98
N GLY A 402 19.63 -26.23 -17.18
CA GLY A 402 19.95 -27.62 -17.47
C GLY A 402 21.40 -28.01 -17.12
N LYS A 403 22.36 -27.10 -17.34
CA LYS A 403 23.77 -27.27 -16.95
C LYS A 403 24.00 -27.57 -15.46
N ASP A 404 23.15 -27.04 -14.57
CA ASP A 404 23.27 -27.24 -13.13
C ASP A 404 22.63 -28.55 -12.66
N PHE A 405 21.69 -29.09 -13.44
CA PHE A 405 21.05 -30.39 -13.19
C PHE A 405 21.94 -31.56 -13.64
N GLY A 406 22.75 -31.36 -14.69
CA GLY A 406 23.69 -32.36 -15.23
C GLY A 406 24.81 -32.80 -14.27
N LYS A 407 25.01 -32.08 -13.15
CA LYS A 407 26.01 -32.43 -12.12
C LYS A 407 25.72 -33.76 -11.40
N PHE A 408 24.53 -34.35 -11.59
CA PHE A 408 24.05 -35.53 -10.85
C PHE A 408 23.87 -36.82 -11.67
N HIS A 409 24.47 -36.95 -12.87
CA HIS A 409 24.56 -38.11 -13.81
C HIS A 409 23.85 -37.90 -15.17
N LYS A 410 24.49 -38.40 -16.23
CA LYS A 410 24.02 -38.32 -17.63
C LYS A 410 22.74 -39.15 -17.83
N GLY A 411 21.71 -38.58 -18.48
CA GLY A 411 20.43 -39.23 -18.80
C GLY A 411 19.26 -38.99 -17.83
N ILE A 412 19.53 -38.45 -16.63
CA ILE A 412 18.47 -38.11 -15.66
C ILE A 412 17.61 -36.95 -16.17
N LEU A 413 18.21 -35.96 -16.83
CA LEU A 413 17.49 -34.80 -17.36
C LEU A 413 16.48 -35.19 -18.44
N GLU A 414 16.86 -36.06 -19.38
CA GLU A 414 15.96 -36.55 -20.43
C GLU A 414 14.77 -37.33 -19.86
N THR A 415 15.05 -38.25 -18.92
CA THR A 415 14.01 -39.03 -18.23
C THR A 415 13.06 -38.12 -17.43
N TRP A 416 13.60 -37.08 -16.81
CA TRP A 416 12.82 -36.08 -16.08
C TRP A 416 11.93 -35.27 -17.02
N ILE A 417 12.45 -34.81 -18.16
CA ILE A 417 11.67 -34.11 -19.20
C ILE A 417 10.51 -35.00 -19.68
N ASP A 418 10.76 -36.29 -19.94
CA ASP A 418 9.71 -37.23 -20.36
C ASP A 418 8.59 -37.37 -19.32
N SER A 419 8.96 -37.44 -18.04
CA SER A 419 7.99 -37.59 -16.95
C SER A 419 7.08 -36.37 -16.72
N LYS A 420 7.42 -35.20 -17.28
CA LYS A 420 6.71 -33.92 -17.06
C LYS A 420 6.38 -33.15 -18.34
N SER A 421 6.51 -33.79 -19.50
CA SER A 421 6.43 -33.18 -20.85
C SER A 421 5.36 -32.09 -21.01
N ASP A 422 4.08 -32.43 -20.87
CA ASP A 422 2.95 -31.50 -21.04
C ASP A 422 2.89 -30.36 -20.02
N LYS A 423 3.62 -30.48 -18.91
CA LYS A 423 3.68 -29.52 -17.80
C LYS A 423 4.93 -28.67 -17.81
N LEU A 424 5.76 -28.77 -18.85
CA LEU A 424 7.09 -28.17 -18.89
C LEU A 424 7.25 -27.22 -20.09
N VAL A 425 7.95 -26.12 -19.85
CA VAL A 425 8.53 -25.29 -20.92
C VAL A 425 10.05 -25.27 -20.79
N GLY A 426 10.72 -25.30 -21.94
CA GLY A 426 12.11 -24.90 -22.08
C GLY A 426 12.18 -23.46 -22.57
N GLN A 427 13.05 -22.65 -22.00
CA GLN A 427 13.35 -21.30 -22.45
C GLN A 427 14.85 -21.15 -22.66
N GLU A 428 15.26 -20.31 -23.60
CA GLU A 428 16.69 -20.04 -23.79
C GLU A 428 17.29 -19.39 -22.54
N ALA A 429 18.40 -19.94 -22.04
CA ALA A 429 19.09 -19.37 -20.88
C ALA A 429 19.96 -18.18 -21.31
N VAL A 430 19.32 -17.02 -21.49
CA VAL A 430 19.98 -15.79 -21.95
C VAL A 430 20.42 -14.91 -20.79
N THR A 431 21.57 -14.25 -20.96
CA THR A 431 22.03 -13.18 -20.07
C THR A 431 21.46 -11.85 -20.53
N LEU A 432 20.67 -11.21 -19.66
CA LEU A 432 20.13 -9.88 -19.91
C LEU A 432 21.22 -8.81 -19.82
N SER A 433 20.99 -7.70 -20.50
CA SER A 433 21.89 -6.54 -20.49
C SER A 433 22.24 -6.03 -19.10
N THR A 434 23.43 -5.46 -18.96
CA THR A 434 23.88 -4.77 -17.75
C THR A 434 23.60 -3.27 -17.78
N THR A 435 23.40 -2.69 -16.60
CA THR A 435 23.28 -1.24 -16.39
C THR A 435 24.24 -0.80 -15.28
N PRO A 436 24.71 0.47 -15.26
CA PRO A 436 25.56 0.95 -14.17
C PRO A 436 24.79 1.03 -12.85
N ALA A 437 25.35 0.42 -11.81
CA ALA A 437 24.95 0.57 -10.41
C ALA A 437 26.09 1.23 -9.62
N TYR A 438 25.77 2.00 -8.59
CA TYR A 438 26.76 2.63 -7.72
C TYR A 438 27.09 1.71 -6.54
N ASP A 439 28.36 1.32 -6.42
CA ASP A 439 28.86 0.41 -5.41
C ASP A 439 30.23 0.89 -4.91
N ASN A 440 30.35 1.10 -3.59
CA ASN A 440 31.58 1.51 -2.91
C ASN A 440 32.34 2.68 -3.59
N GLY A 441 31.62 3.72 -4.02
CA GLY A 441 32.22 4.91 -4.63
C GLY A 441 32.43 4.84 -6.14
N LEU A 442 32.15 3.70 -6.77
CA LEU A 442 32.40 3.46 -8.19
C LEU A 442 31.13 2.98 -8.91
N LEU A 443 31.12 3.09 -10.23
CA LEU A 443 30.09 2.45 -11.05
C LEU A 443 30.53 1.03 -11.42
N VAL A 444 29.64 0.07 -11.27
CA VAL A 444 29.83 -1.33 -11.67
C VAL A 444 28.65 -1.81 -12.54
N PRO A 445 28.88 -2.66 -13.55
CA PRO A 445 27.80 -3.22 -14.35
C PRO A 445 27.04 -4.28 -13.55
N ARG A 446 25.71 -4.20 -13.56
CA ARG A 446 24.83 -5.18 -12.93
C ARG A 446 23.72 -5.61 -13.90
N PRO A 447 23.35 -6.91 -13.96
CA PRO A 447 22.25 -7.38 -14.80
C PRO A 447 20.95 -6.64 -14.47
N MET A 448 20.16 -6.34 -15.50
CA MET A 448 18.88 -5.67 -15.30
C MET A 448 17.72 -6.25 -16.11
N SER A 449 16.51 -5.99 -15.61
CA SER A 449 15.25 -6.13 -16.34
C SER A 449 14.39 -4.89 -16.09
N LEU A 450 13.50 -4.57 -17.01
CA LEU A 450 12.63 -3.40 -16.97
C LEU A 450 11.16 -3.81 -16.94
N ARG A 451 10.40 -3.30 -15.96
CA ARG A 451 8.94 -3.36 -15.99
C ARG A 451 8.37 -2.09 -16.63
N VAL A 452 7.65 -2.26 -17.73
CA VAL A 452 6.96 -1.18 -18.46
C VAL A 452 5.44 -1.31 -18.26
N PHE A 453 4.74 -0.19 -18.12
CA PHE A 453 3.29 -0.15 -17.88
C PHE A 453 2.54 0.44 -19.07
N LEU A 454 1.39 -0.17 -19.39
CA LEU A 454 0.47 0.32 -20.41
C LEU A 454 -0.92 0.50 -19.82
N ALA A 455 -1.60 1.57 -20.22
CA ALA A 455 -2.96 1.89 -19.83
C ALA A 455 -3.82 2.14 -21.07
N ARG A 456 -5.01 1.55 -21.13
CA ARG A 456 -5.99 1.86 -22.16
C ARG A 456 -6.61 3.22 -21.85
N THR A 457 -6.81 4.01 -22.89
CA THR A 457 -7.45 5.32 -22.86
C THR A 457 -8.51 5.38 -23.96
N ALA A 458 -9.30 6.46 -24.02
CA ALA A 458 -10.23 6.70 -25.11
C ALA A 458 -9.56 6.74 -26.50
N ASN A 459 -8.26 7.02 -26.58
CA ASN A 459 -7.49 7.12 -27.82
C ASN A 459 -6.64 5.86 -28.11
N GLY A 460 -6.87 4.76 -27.38
CA GLY A 460 -6.09 3.53 -27.49
C GLY A 460 -5.09 3.36 -26.35
N TRP A 461 -4.09 2.50 -26.55
CA TRP A 461 -3.06 2.22 -25.54
C TRP A 461 -2.08 3.38 -25.38
N GLU A 462 -1.80 3.68 -24.12
CA GLU A 462 -0.76 4.59 -23.72
C GLU A 462 0.35 3.84 -22.99
N VAL A 463 1.59 4.04 -23.41
CA VAL A 463 2.77 3.48 -22.76
C VAL A 463 3.34 4.51 -21.78
N MET A 464 3.50 4.13 -20.52
CA MET A 464 4.15 4.97 -19.52
C MET A 464 5.58 5.29 -19.96
N ALA A 465 5.94 6.56 -20.17
CA ALA A 465 7.31 6.97 -20.52
C ALA A 465 8.29 6.82 -19.33
N GLY A 466 8.57 5.57 -18.98
CA GLY A 466 9.36 5.13 -17.83
C GLY A 466 8.86 3.77 -17.31
N GLY A 467 9.14 3.52 -16.03
CA GLY A 467 8.87 2.26 -15.36
C GLY A 467 9.80 2.14 -14.17
N PHE A 468 10.11 0.91 -13.77
CA PHE A 468 11.26 0.69 -12.90
C PHE A 468 12.05 -0.52 -13.37
N ALA A 469 13.35 -0.46 -13.19
CA ALA A 469 14.25 -1.54 -13.49
C ALA A 469 14.58 -2.31 -12.21
N ARG A 470 14.70 -3.64 -12.30
CA ARG A 470 15.31 -4.47 -11.26
C ARG A 470 16.76 -4.68 -11.62
N ILE A 471 17.65 -4.41 -10.66
CA ILE A 471 19.08 -4.52 -10.80
C ILE A 471 19.58 -5.61 -9.86
N GLY A 472 20.29 -6.60 -10.39
CA GLY A 472 20.85 -7.70 -9.60
C GLY A 472 21.91 -7.23 -8.60
N GLN A 473 22.00 -7.90 -7.44
CA GLN A 473 23.07 -7.63 -6.46
C GLN A 473 24.43 -8.15 -6.90
N THR A 474 24.44 -9.32 -7.53
CA THR A 474 25.65 -9.99 -7.99
C THR A 474 25.75 -9.90 -9.51
N GLU A 475 26.83 -10.45 -10.05
CA GLU A 475 27.05 -10.56 -11.50
C GLU A 475 26.21 -11.68 -12.14
N ASP A 476 25.55 -12.50 -11.32
CA ASP A 476 24.72 -13.62 -11.80
C ASP A 476 23.31 -13.13 -12.21
N VAL A 477 22.88 -13.56 -13.39
CA VAL A 477 21.56 -13.28 -13.98
C VAL A 477 20.42 -13.88 -13.13
N SER A 478 20.70 -14.95 -12.38
CA SER A 478 19.77 -15.52 -11.40
C SER A 478 19.47 -14.58 -10.22
N ALA A 479 20.28 -13.52 -10.03
CA ALA A 479 20.18 -12.58 -8.91
C ALA A 479 19.27 -11.35 -9.16
N ILE A 480 18.51 -11.33 -10.26
CA ILE A 480 17.58 -10.22 -10.59
C ILE A 480 16.34 -10.23 -9.68
N ALA A 481 16.04 -11.35 -9.02
CA ALA A 481 14.93 -11.44 -8.08
C ALA A 481 15.13 -10.50 -6.87
N MET A 482 14.18 -9.59 -6.66
CA MET A 482 14.21 -8.66 -5.50
C MET A 482 14.24 -9.40 -4.16
N GLN A 483 13.60 -10.58 -4.08
CA GLN A 483 13.63 -11.42 -2.87
C GLN A 483 15.02 -11.99 -2.56
N SER A 484 15.90 -12.03 -3.57
CA SER A 484 17.32 -12.40 -3.45
C SER A 484 18.23 -11.17 -3.28
N GLY A 485 17.66 -10.01 -2.93
CA GLY A 485 18.39 -8.79 -2.59
C GLY A 485 18.47 -7.72 -3.68
N GLY A 486 17.95 -7.96 -4.90
CA GLY A 486 18.02 -6.99 -6.00
C GLY A 486 17.48 -5.59 -5.64
N SER A 487 18.03 -4.55 -6.27
CA SER A 487 17.59 -3.16 -6.08
C SER A 487 16.64 -2.71 -7.20
N ALA A 488 15.83 -1.69 -6.94
CA ALA A 488 14.92 -1.10 -7.91
C ALA A 488 15.43 0.29 -8.34
N ALA A 489 15.62 0.51 -9.63
CA ALA A 489 16.01 1.80 -10.20
C ALA A 489 14.82 2.47 -10.90
N ASP A 490 14.81 3.80 -10.90
CA ASP A 490 13.98 4.59 -11.81
C ASP A 490 14.48 4.43 -13.26
N VAL A 491 13.59 4.65 -14.22
CA VAL A 491 13.87 4.55 -15.66
C VAL A 491 13.55 5.88 -16.31
N TRP A 492 14.56 6.56 -16.80
CA TRP A 492 14.47 7.89 -17.41
C TRP A 492 14.42 7.77 -18.92
N ILE A 493 13.27 8.15 -19.49
CA ILE A 493 13.16 8.36 -20.93
C ILE A 493 13.54 9.81 -21.20
N VAL A 494 14.60 10.00 -22.00
CA VAL A 494 15.19 11.30 -22.27
C VAL A 494 14.99 11.67 -23.74
N GLY A 495 14.34 12.81 -23.97
CA GLY A 495 14.05 13.36 -25.29
C GLY A 495 14.84 14.63 -25.62
N GLY A 496 14.90 14.96 -26.92
CA GLY A 496 15.56 16.18 -27.41
C GLY A 496 14.76 17.47 -27.18
N GLN A 497 13.45 17.38 -26.93
CA GLN A 497 12.57 18.52 -26.74
C GLN A 497 12.20 18.74 -25.26
N LYS A 498 12.01 20.01 -24.90
CA LYS A 498 11.59 20.40 -23.55
C LYS A 498 10.16 19.91 -23.29
N GLN A 499 10.01 19.03 -22.32
CA GLN A 499 8.71 18.44 -21.95
C GLN A 499 7.74 19.49 -21.39
N HIS A 500 6.46 19.41 -21.77
CA HIS A 500 5.41 20.24 -21.18
C HIS A 500 5.20 19.83 -19.72
N LYS A 501 4.96 20.80 -18.83
CA LYS A 501 4.64 20.52 -17.42
C LYS A 501 3.21 19.99 -17.33
N GLU A 502 3.03 18.68 -17.48
CA GLU A 502 1.75 18.03 -17.16
C GLU A 502 1.62 17.87 -15.63
N THR A 503 0.45 18.22 -15.11
CA THR A 503 0.05 18.06 -13.71
C THR A 503 -1.20 17.20 -13.63
N LEU A 504 -1.43 16.52 -12.50
CA LEU A 504 -2.68 15.79 -12.25
C LEU A 504 -3.90 16.71 -12.14
N LEU A 505 -3.69 17.99 -11.84
CA LEU A 505 -4.76 18.97 -11.72
C LEU A 505 -5.27 19.34 -13.12
N HIS A 506 -6.59 19.23 -13.35
CA HIS A 506 -7.19 19.74 -14.58
C HIS A 506 -6.96 21.25 -14.68
N GLN A 507 -6.46 21.70 -15.84
CA GLN A 507 -6.37 23.11 -16.20
C GLN A 507 -7.56 23.57 -17.05
N THR A 508 -8.51 22.68 -17.35
CA THR A 508 -9.73 23.01 -18.09
C THR A 508 -10.77 23.62 -17.16
N GLU A 509 -11.46 24.67 -17.64
CA GLU A 509 -12.65 25.27 -17.02
C GLU A 509 -13.84 24.28 -17.05
N SER A 510 -13.75 23.20 -16.28
CA SER A 510 -14.90 22.35 -15.99
C SER A 510 -15.82 23.08 -15.01
N PRO A 511 -17.15 22.86 -15.06
CA PRO A 511 -18.05 23.43 -14.06
C PRO A 511 -17.57 23.06 -12.66
N PHE A 512 -17.57 24.02 -11.74
CA PHE A 512 -17.17 23.80 -10.36
C PHE A 512 -18.16 22.84 -9.69
N PHE A 513 -17.83 21.56 -9.66
CA PHE A 513 -18.56 20.57 -8.88
C PHE A 513 -17.86 20.40 -7.53
N LYS A 514 -18.44 20.97 -6.47
CA LYS A 514 -18.05 20.61 -5.11
C LYS A 514 -18.52 19.17 -4.88
N SER A 515 -17.59 18.21 -4.91
CA SER A 515 -17.88 16.81 -4.58
C SER A 515 -18.65 16.78 -3.26
N GLN A 516 -19.83 16.17 -3.26
CA GLN A 516 -20.61 16.00 -2.03
C GLN A 516 -19.71 15.31 -1.01
N THR A 517 -19.64 15.90 0.18
CA THR A 517 -18.86 15.45 1.35
C THR A 517 -18.76 13.93 1.37
N GLY A 518 -17.56 13.45 1.04
CA GLY A 518 -17.35 12.11 0.47
C GLY A 518 -17.94 10.99 1.31
N SER A 519 -18.61 10.05 0.64
CA SER A 519 -19.07 8.81 1.24
C SER A 519 -17.89 8.08 1.86
N LEU A 520 -17.81 8.09 3.18
CA LEU A 520 -16.81 7.36 3.95
C LEU A 520 -17.26 5.89 4.00
N PRO A 521 -16.44 4.93 3.52
CA PRO A 521 -16.76 3.51 3.70
C PRO A 521 -16.94 3.18 5.19
N SER A 522 -17.94 2.35 5.51
CA SER A 522 -18.30 2.04 6.90
C SER A 522 -17.13 1.47 7.70
N ARG A 523 -16.32 0.60 7.10
CA ARG A 523 -15.09 0.08 7.70
C ARG A 523 -14.03 1.15 7.96
N ALA A 524 -13.90 2.13 7.06
CA ALA A 524 -12.97 3.24 7.27
C ALA A 524 -13.44 4.12 8.45
N ALA A 525 -14.76 4.30 8.59
CA ALA A 525 -15.35 4.97 9.75
C ALA A 525 -15.08 4.21 11.05
N ASP A 526 -15.27 2.89 11.05
CA ASP A 526 -14.98 2.01 12.19
C ASP A 526 -13.51 2.09 12.63
N ASN A 527 -12.57 2.00 11.69
CA ASN A 527 -11.14 2.12 12.00
C ASN A 527 -10.78 3.50 12.56
N LEU A 528 -11.36 4.58 12.05
CA LEU A 528 -11.12 5.93 12.57
C LEU A 528 -11.71 6.11 13.98
N PHE A 529 -12.91 5.58 14.21
CA PHE A 529 -13.57 5.56 15.52
C PHE A 529 -12.71 4.81 16.55
N TRP A 530 -12.31 3.58 16.25
CA TRP A 530 -11.47 2.78 17.14
C TRP A 530 -10.08 3.35 17.35
N LEU A 531 -9.46 3.92 16.31
CA LEU A 531 -8.20 4.64 16.47
C LEU A 531 -8.32 5.76 17.50
N GLY A 532 -9.37 6.57 17.41
CA GLY A 532 -9.64 7.63 18.38
C GLY A 532 -9.74 7.09 19.81
N ARG A 533 -10.44 5.97 19.99
CA ARG A 533 -10.57 5.29 21.29
C ARG A 533 -9.25 4.73 21.80
N TYR A 534 -8.47 4.02 20.97
CA TYR A 534 -7.20 3.42 21.40
C TYR A 534 -6.18 4.48 21.81
N VAL A 535 -6.09 5.58 21.06
CA VAL A 535 -5.18 6.69 21.38
C VAL A 535 -5.57 7.35 22.69
N GLU A 536 -6.86 7.63 22.90
CA GLU A 536 -7.33 8.24 24.15
C GLU A 536 -7.19 7.30 25.35
N ARG A 537 -7.46 6.00 25.17
CA ARG A 537 -7.29 4.98 26.22
C ARG A 537 -5.83 4.83 26.61
N ALA A 538 -4.91 4.85 25.63
CA ALA A 538 -3.48 4.84 25.89
C ALA A 538 -3.04 6.11 26.64
N GLU A 539 -3.58 7.28 26.27
CA GLU A 539 -3.29 8.53 26.99
C GLU A 539 -3.74 8.46 28.45
N GLY A 540 -4.97 8.00 28.70
CA GLY A 540 -5.51 7.82 30.04
C GLY A 540 -4.69 6.85 30.89
N ALA A 541 -4.30 5.70 30.31
CA ALA A 541 -3.43 4.73 30.96
C ALA A 541 -2.07 5.32 31.34
N VAL A 542 -1.42 6.04 30.41
CA VAL A 542 -0.13 6.70 30.66
C VAL A 542 -0.23 7.73 31.78
N ARG A 543 -1.32 8.52 31.83
CA ARG A 543 -1.55 9.50 32.90
C ARG A 543 -1.73 8.82 34.26
N LEU A 544 -2.51 7.74 34.30
CA LEU A 544 -2.78 7.02 35.54
C LEU A 544 -1.55 6.26 36.05
N LEU A 545 -0.81 5.58 35.17
CA LEU A 545 0.46 4.94 35.50
C LEU A 545 1.47 5.94 36.06
N ARG A 546 1.57 7.13 35.44
CA ARG A 546 2.44 8.20 35.94
C ARG A 546 2.06 8.63 37.36
N ALA A 547 0.77 8.83 37.61
CA ALA A 547 0.25 9.26 38.90
C ALA A 547 0.39 8.18 39.99
N TYR A 548 0.22 6.90 39.62
CA TYR A 548 0.47 5.73 40.46
C TYR A 548 1.94 5.67 40.88
N HIS A 549 2.87 5.68 39.92
CA HIS A 549 4.29 5.54 40.21
C HIS A 549 4.86 6.74 40.99
N ALA A 550 4.34 7.95 40.76
CA ALA A 550 4.70 9.12 41.58
C ALA A 550 4.33 8.89 43.06
N ARG A 551 3.11 8.42 43.35
CA ARG A 551 2.67 8.13 44.72
C ARG A 551 3.38 6.94 45.34
N LEU A 552 3.65 5.88 44.57
CA LEU A 552 4.44 4.74 45.04
C LEU A 552 5.86 5.18 45.44
N MET A 553 6.46 6.11 44.70
CA MET A 553 7.78 6.66 45.06
C MET A 553 7.73 7.56 46.30
N GLU A 554 6.66 8.33 46.48
CA GLU A 554 6.48 9.20 47.65
C GLU A 554 6.21 8.42 48.95
N THR A 555 5.39 7.37 48.86
CA THR A 555 4.99 6.55 50.02
C THR A 555 5.96 5.41 50.31
N ALA A 556 6.66 4.91 49.28
CA ALA A 556 7.47 3.70 49.31
C ALA A 556 6.72 2.44 49.82
N ASP A 557 5.38 2.44 49.74
CA ASP A 557 4.51 1.38 50.24
C ASP A 557 3.43 1.03 49.21
N PRO A 558 3.51 -0.16 48.56
CA PRO A 558 2.49 -0.64 47.63
C PRO A 558 1.11 -0.83 48.27
N GLU A 559 1.07 -1.08 49.58
CA GLU A 559 -0.17 -1.34 50.34
C GLU A 559 -0.79 -0.05 50.89
N ALA A 560 -0.16 1.12 50.65
CA ALA A 560 -0.75 2.40 50.99
C ALA A 560 -2.14 2.51 50.32
N PRO A 561 -3.21 2.89 51.04
CA PRO A 561 -4.58 2.71 50.57
C PRO A 561 -4.88 3.27 49.17
N LEU A 562 -4.38 4.47 48.85
CA LEU A 562 -4.55 5.07 47.52
C LEU A 562 -3.72 4.37 46.43
N VAL A 563 -2.52 3.91 46.78
CA VAL A 563 -1.62 3.17 45.86
C VAL A 563 -2.25 1.82 45.51
N ALA A 564 -2.74 1.08 46.52
CA ALA A 564 -3.44 -0.18 46.35
C ALA A 564 -4.73 -0.02 45.51
N LEU A 565 -5.58 0.96 45.84
CA LEU A 565 -6.80 1.24 45.05
C LEU A 565 -6.47 1.59 43.59
N THR A 566 -5.42 2.36 43.35
CA THR A 566 -4.98 2.72 42.00
C THR A 566 -4.43 1.52 41.25
N ALA A 567 -3.68 0.64 41.92
CA ALA A 567 -3.19 -0.60 41.34
C ALA A 567 -4.34 -1.53 40.94
N ASP A 568 -5.32 -1.73 41.82
CA ASP A 568 -6.52 -2.54 41.54
C ASP A 568 -7.31 -1.99 40.35
N TYR A 569 -7.43 -0.66 40.24
CA TYR A 569 -8.09 -0.04 39.10
C TYR A 569 -7.29 -0.24 37.81
N LEU A 570 -5.96 -0.08 37.85
CA LEU A 570 -5.07 -0.34 36.72
C LEU A 570 -5.17 -1.80 36.24
N ASP A 571 -5.20 -2.77 37.15
CA ASP A 571 -5.40 -4.18 36.82
C ASP A 571 -6.76 -4.44 36.16
N LYS A 572 -7.85 -3.84 36.67
CA LYS A 572 -9.19 -3.96 36.08
C LYS A 572 -9.27 -3.48 34.63
N ILE A 573 -8.45 -2.51 34.24
CA ILE A 573 -8.39 -1.99 32.86
C ILE A 573 -7.28 -2.63 32.02
N GLY A 574 -6.60 -3.68 32.52
CA GLY A 574 -5.55 -4.40 31.81
C GLY A 574 -4.20 -3.67 31.75
N MET A 575 -3.94 -2.76 32.69
CA MET A 575 -2.73 -1.91 32.75
C MET A 575 -1.89 -2.21 34.00
N SER A 576 -1.61 -3.49 34.24
CA SER A 576 -1.01 -3.93 35.51
C SER A 576 0.27 -3.17 35.87
N PRO A 577 0.34 -2.54 37.06
CA PRO A 577 1.51 -1.76 37.48
C PRO A 577 2.70 -2.61 37.90
N ALA A 578 2.57 -3.95 37.89
CA ALA A 578 3.67 -4.87 38.17
C ALA A 578 4.83 -4.73 37.18
N GLU A 579 4.55 -4.26 35.96
CA GLU A 579 5.54 -3.95 34.95
C GLU A 579 5.72 -2.42 34.81
N PRO A 580 6.96 -1.92 34.68
CA PRO A 580 7.24 -0.50 34.43
C PRO A 580 6.50 0.09 33.23
N VAL A 581 6.32 -0.72 32.18
CA VAL A 581 5.50 -0.41 31.00
C VAL A 581 4.65 -1.64 30.72
N PRO A 582 3.34 -1.63 31.05
CA PRO A 582 2.50 -2.81 30.93
C PRO A 582 2.37 -3.28 29.48
N ALA A 583 2.39 -4.60 29.26
CA ALA A 583 2.13 -5.19 27.93
C ALA A 583 0.83 -4.65 27.29
N GLY A 584 -0.24 -4.48 28.08
CA GLY A 584 -1.52 -3.95 27.61
C GLY A 584 -1.43 -2.55 27.00
N LEU A 585 -0.49 -1.70 27.45
CA LEU A 585 -0.25 -0.37 26.84
C LEU A 585 0.37 -0.52 25.45
N CYS A 586 1.35 -1.41 25.30
CA CYS A 586 1.98 -1.68 24.01
C CYS A 586 0.99 -2.27 23.01
N ASP A 587 0.17 -3.24 23.44
CA ASP A 587 -0.84 -3.90 22.59
C ASP A 587 -1.92 -2.90 22.12
N MET A 588 -2.27 -1.94 22.98
CA MET A 588 -3.21 -0.88 22.65
C MET A 588 -2.67 0.12 21.64
N LEU A 589 -1.41 0.53 21.79
CA LEU A 589 -0.73 1.36 20.79
C LEU A 589 -0.56 0.61 19.47
N GLN A 590 -0.29 -0.69 19.52
CA GLN A 590 -0.24 -1.52 18.32
C GLN A 590 -1.61 -1.63 17.64
N SER A 591 -2.70 -1.71 18.41
CA SER A 591 -4.07 -1.68 17.90
C SER A 591 -4.38 -0.34 17.23
N ALA A 592 -3.92 0.79 17.80
CA ALA A 592 -4.01 2.09 17.15
C ALA A 592 -3.26 2.12 15.81
N VAL A 593 -2.02 1.63 15.77
CA VAL A 593 -1.24 1.52 14.53
C VAL A 593 -1.97 0.65 13.49
N ALA A 594 -2.55 -0.48 13.90
CA ALA A 594 -3.27 -1.38 13.01
C ALA A 594 -4.55 -0.74 12.43
N SER A 595 -5.34 -0.02 13.23
CA SER A 595 -6.50 0.74 12.76
C SER A 595 -6.09 1.87 11.80
N ALA A 596 -5.03 2.60 12.13
CA ALA A 596 -4.51 3.66 11.26
C ALA A 596 -3.96 3.11 9.93
N ALA A 597 -3.33 1.93 9.94
CA ALA A 597 -2.78 1.29 8.74
C ALA A 597 -3.86 0.98 7.70
N LYS A 598 -5.06 0.60 8.14
CA LYS A 598 -6.23 0.31 7.29
C LYS A 598 -6.83 1.53 6.61
N VAL A 599 -6.53 2.74 7.12
CA VAL A 599 -7.01 4.03 6.57
C VAL A 599 -5.85 4.99 6.32
N ARG A 600 -4.70 4.45 5.90
CA ARG A 600 -3.45 5.20 5.70
C ARG A 600 -3.56 6.32 4.66
N ASP A 601 -4.44 6.17 3.68
CA ASP A 601 -4.75 7.18 2.67
C ASP A 601 -5.37 8.47 3.26
N ARG A 602 -5.79 8.44 4.54
CA ARG A 602 -6.43 9.55 5.27
C ARG A 602 -5.52 10.31 6.22
N PHE A 603 -4.30 9.84 6.44
CA PHE A 603 -3.32 10.50 7.31
C PHE A 603 -2.32 11.34 6.52
N SER A 604 -1.86 12.42 7.13
CA SER A 604 -0.61 13.03 6.70
C SER A 604 0.54 12.07 6.97
N VAL A 605 1.61 12.21 6.20
CA VAL A 605 2.84 11.45 6.39
C VAL A 605 3.36 11.61 7.83
N ASP A 606 3.40 12.85 8.33
CA ASP A 606 3.87 13.15 9.69
C ASP A 606 3.01 12.50 10.78
N GLY A 607 1.68 12.46 10.60
CA GLY A 607 0.77 11.81 11.55
C GLY A 607 1.00 10.30 11.62
N TRP A 608 1.25 9.66 10.49
CA TRP A 608 1.59 8.24 10.42
C TRP A 608 2.94 7.94 11.10
N LEU A 609 3.96 8.75 10.84
CA LEU A 609 5.28 8.60 11.46
C LEU A 609 5.22 8.80 12.98
N ALA A 610 4.49 9.81 13.45
CA ALA A 610 4.34 10.09 14.87
C ALA A 610 3.67 8.93 15.64
N LEU A 611 2.66 8.28 15.04
CA LEU A 611 2.00 7.12 15.67
C LEU A 611 2.92 5.89 15.74
N ASN A 612 3.68 5.62 14.68
CA ASN A 612 4.64 4.52 14.67
C ASN A 612 5.79 4.77 15.65
N ASP A 613 6.36 5.97 15.65
CA ASP A 613 7.41 6.38 16.60
C ASP A 613 6.92 6.25 18.06
N LEU A 614 5.67 6.62 18.34
CA LEU A 614 5.05 6.40 19.65
C LEU A 614 5.02 4.90 20.04
N ALA A 615 4.50 4.03 19.17
CA ALA A 615 4.40 2.60 19.44
C ALA A 615 5.78 1.93 19.56
N GLN A 616 6.74 2.32 18.72
CA GLN A 616 8.13 1.84 18.79
C GLN A 616 8.82 2.32 20.07
N THR A 617 8.62 3.58 20.46
CA THR A 617 9.15 4.13 21.72
C THR A 617 8.62 3.34 22.91
N ALA A 618 7.30 3.08 22.97
CA ALA A 618 6.72 2.31 24.07
C ALA A 618 7.34 0.90 24.18
N ASN A 619 7.48 0.19 23.06
CA ASN A 619 8.13 -1.11 23.01
C ASN A 619 9.62 -1.06 23.40
N GLY A 620 10.34 -0.04 22.94
CA GLY A 620 11.75 0.16 23.26
C GLY A 620 11.96 0.39 24.75
N VAL A 621 11.14 1.27 25.35
CA VAL A 621 11.16 1.55 26.80
C VAL A 621 10.84 0.28 27.60
N ARG A 622 9.82 -0.50 27.20
CA ARG A 622 9.49 -1.78 27.87
C ARG A 622 10.67 -2.75 27.89
N ARG A 623 11.45 -2.82 26.82
CA ARG A 623 12.59 -3.75 26.70
C ARG A 623 13.80 -3.35 27.53
N THR A 624 14.02 -2.04 27.74
CA THR A 624 15.25 -1.52 28.36
C THR A 624 15.08 -1.13 29.83
N MET A 625 13.84 -0.94 30.30
CA MET A 625 13.59 -0.51 31.67
C MET A 625 13.55 -1.67 32.66
N HIS A 626 14.37 -1.56 33.71
CA HIS A 626 14.46 -2.54 34.81
C HIS A 626 14.14 -1.96 36.20
N ALA A 627 13.95 -0.64 36.34
CA ALA A 627 13.74 0.01 37.64
C ALA A 627 12.60 1.05 37.62
N ASN A 628 11.87 1.15 38.74
CA ASN A 628 10.67 2.00 38.88
C ASN A 628 10.95 3.51 38.88
N ALA A 629 12.14 3.95 39.30
CA ALA A 629 12.50 5.37 39.43
C ALA A 629 12.46 6.16 38.10
N ASP A 630 12.54 5.47 36.97
CA ASP A 630 12.52 6.08 35.64
C ASP A 630 11.13 6.04 34.96
N VAL A 631 10.11 5.43 35.59
CA VAL A 631 8.80 5.20 34.96
C VAL A 631 8.03 6.50 34.77
N THR A 632 8.02 7.38 35.76
CA THR A 632 7.38 8.69 35.65
C THR A 632 7.94 9.52 34.48
N ARG A 633 9.26 9.45 34.26
CA ARG A 633 9.94 10.10 33.13
C ARG A 633 9.55 9.46 31.79
N ALA A 634 9.50 8.13 31.73
CA ALA A 634 9.07 7.39 30.55
C ALA A 634 7.60 7.68 30.19
N MET A 635 6.68 7.66 31.15
CA MET A 635 5.29 8.04 30.94
C MET A 635 5.17 9.50 30.47
N GLY A 636 5.99 10.41 31.00
CA GLY A 636 6.07 11.79 30.49
C GLY A 636 6.52 11.88 29.02
N LEU A 637 7.48 11.04 28.60
CA LEU A 637 7.90 10.95 27.19
C LEU A 637 6.77 10.43 26.29
N LEU A 638 6.10 9.34 26.69
CA LEU A 638 4.98 8.77 25.94
C LEU A 638 3.82 9.75 25.83
N LEU A 639 3.49 10.46 26.91
CA LEU A 639 2.42 11.47 26.91
C LEU A 639 2.71 12.61 25.93
N ARG A 640 3.97 13.09 25.86
CA ARG A 640 4.36 14.11 24.86
C ARG A 640 4.22 13.59 23.43
N LYS A 641 4.61 12.33 23.16
CA LYS A 641 4.46 11.71 21.83
C LYS A 641 2.99 11.51 21.44
N ILE A 642 2.14 11.04 22.36
CA ILE A 642 0.68 10.92 22.15
C ILE A 642 0.05 12.29 21.85
N THR A 643 0.47 13.32 22.59
CA THR A 643 0.00 14.69 22.37
C THR A 643 0.46 15.23 21.02
N GLY A 644 1.70 14.92 20.62
CA GLY A 644 2.24 15.26 19.30
C GLY A 644 1.43 14.63 18.16
N PHE A 645 1.13 13.34 18.25
CA PHE A 645 0.24 12.67 17.30
C PHE A 645 -1.15 13.33 17.26
N SER A 646 -1.77 13.54 18.43
CA SER A 646 -3.11 14.15 18.53
C SER A 646 -3.15 15.56 17.95
N GLY A 647 -2.09 16.35 18.15
CA GLY A 647 -1.93 17.67 17.56
C GLY A 647 -1.81 17.62 16.04
N LEU A 648 -0.97 16.72 15.51
CA LEU A 648 -0.83 16.53 14.06
C LEU A 648 -2.14 16.11 13.38
N VAL A 649 -2.92 15.23 14.02
CA VAL A 649 -4.26 14.86 13.52
C VAL A 649 -5.19 16.07 13.53
N HIS A 650 -5.16 16.89 14.58
CA HIS A 650 -6.02 18.06 14.69
C HIS A 650 -5.68 19.17 13.66
N GLU A 651 -4.40 19.37 13.36
CA GLU A 651 -3.91 20.40 12.44
C GLU A 651 -3.95 19.97 10.97
N ASN A 652 -3.60 18.72 10.66
CA ASN A 652 -3.37 18.28 9.27
C ASN A 652 -4.53 17.47 8.66
N MET A 653 -5.42 16.89 9.47
CA MET A 653 -6.53 16.10 8.95
C MET A 653 -7.70 17.02 8.55
N TYR A 654 -8.11 16.94 7.29
CA TYR A 654 -9.26 17.70 6.82
C TYR A 654 -10.54 17.26 7.55
N ARG A 655 -11.35 18.22 8.02
CA ARG A 655 -12.54 18.00 8.89
C ARG A 655 -13.78 17.44 8.17
N PHE A 656 -13.58 16.42 7.33
CA PHE A 656 -14.66 15.62 6.72
C PHE A 656 -15.23 14.59 7.71
N ILE A 657 -16.15 13.75 7.24
CA ILE A 657 -16.84 12.73 8.05
C ILE A 657 -15.85 11.82 8.78
N GLY A 658 -14.74 11.42 8.14
CA GLY A 658 -13.73 10.57 8.79
C GLY A 658 -13.12 11.18 10.05
N TRP A 659 -12.84 12.49 10.03
CA TRP A 659 -12.36 13.21 11.21
C TRP A 659 -13.41 13.22 12.34
N ARG A 660 -14.70 13.29 12.00
CA ARG A 660 -15.80 13.23 12.98
C ARG A 660 -15.84 11.90 13.71
N PHE A 661 -15.70 10.76 13.01
CA PHE A 661 -15.66 9.44 13.65
C PHE A 661 -14.46 9.30 14.60
N LEU A 662 -13.29 9.78 14.18
CA LEU A 662 -12.10 9.81 15.05
C LEU A 662 -12.34 10.64 16.31
N SER A 663 -12.88 11.85 16.15
CA SER A 663 -13.17 12.74 17.26
C SER A 663 -14.27 12.18 18.18
N ILE A 664 -15.32 11.57 17.64
CA ILE A 664 -16.36 10.88 18.43
C ILE A 664 -15.74 9.74 19.25
N GLY A 665 -14.86 8.93 18.66
CA GLY A 665 -14.15 7.87 19.38
C GLY A 665 -13.33 8.40 20.55
N ARG A 666 -12.59 9.49 20.35
CA ARG A 666 -11.84 10.17 21.43
C ARG A 666 -12.76 10.70 22.51
N ALA A 667 -13.82 11.41 22.12
CA ALA A 667 -14.75 12.02 23.07
C ALA A 667 -15.47 10.97 23.91
N LEU A 668 -15.91 9.88 23.28
CA LEU A 668 -16.57 8.76 23.95
C LEU A 668 -15.64 8.08 24.94
N GLU A 669 -14.42 7.74 24.54
CA GLU A 669 -13.48 7.06 25.45
C GLU A 669 -13.08 7.98 26.62
N ARG A 670 -12.85 9.27 26.37
CA ARG A 670 -12.53 10.23 27.43
C ARG A 670 -13.68 10.40 28.42
N ALA A 671 -14.90 10.59 27.93
CA ALA A 671 -16.11 10.72 28.76
C ALA A 671 -16.32 9.46 29.61
N HIS A 672 -16.26 8.29 28.97
CA HIS A 672 -16.40 7.00 29.62
C HIS A 672 -15.38 6.82 30.75
N ARG A 673 -14.09 7.06 30.46
CA ARG A 673 -13.01 6.87 31.44
C ARG A 673 -13.08 7.87 32.59
N MET A 674 -13.46 9.12 32.32
CA MET A 674 -13.62 10.10 33.40
C MET A 674 -14.81 9.76 34.30
N ALA A 675 -15.96 9.35 33.75
CA ALA A 675 -17.10 8.90 34.55
C ALA A 675 -16.75 7.68 35.42
N ASP A 676 -16.02 6.71 34.86
CA ASP A 676 -15.53 5.53 35.59
C ASP A 676 -14.60 5.91 36.75
N LEU A 677 -13.59 6.75 36.48
CA LEU A 677 -12.66 7.25 37.51
C LEU A 677 -13.41 8.01 38.62
N LEU A 678 -14.35 8.89 38.26
CA LEU A 678 -15.14 9.62 39.24
C LEU A 678 -15.97 8.66 40.10
N SER A 679 -16.59 7.62 39.51
CA SER A 679 -17.37 6.64 40.28
C SER A 679 -16.53 5.90 41.34
N VAL A 680 -15.26 5.59 41.02
CA VAL A 680 -14.37 4.84 41.93
C VAL A 680 -13.72 5.75 42.97
N PHE A 681 -13.12 6.87 42.54
CA PHE A 681 -12.30 7.72 43.41
C PHE A 681 -13.11 8.79 44.17
N THR A 682 -14.43 8.84 43.97
CA THR A 682 -15.36 9.62 44.81
C THR A 682 -16.26 8.75 45.68
N ALA A 683 -16.00 7.43 45.74
CA ALA A 683 -16.70 6.52 46.64
C ALA A 683 -16.56 6.96 48.10
N LYS A 684 -17.53 6.58 48.95
CA LYS A 684 -17.59 7.02 50.35
C LYS A 684 -16.38 6.56 51.17
N ASP A 685 -15.78 5.44 50.77
CA ASP A 685 -14.60 4.80 51.35
C ASP A 685 -13.31 5.08 50.55
N ALA A 686 -13.35 6.02 49.58
CA ALA A 686 -12.17 6.39 48.82
C ALA A 686 -11.08 6.96 49.76
N PRO A 687 -9.81 6.50 49.62
CA PRO A 687 -8.69 6.99 50.42
C PRO A 687 -8.43 8.50 50.28
N GLU A 688 -7.78 9.08 51.30
CA GLU A 688 -7.22 10.43 51.22
C GLU A 688 -6.26 10.55 50.01
N GLY A 689 -6.31 11.69 49.31
CA GLY A 689 -5.54 11.91 48.07
C GLY A 689 -6.25 11.50 46.78
N SER A 690 -7.44 10.88 46.85
CA SER A 690 -8.21 10.45 45.67
C SER A 690 -8.68 11.62 44.80
N LEU A 691 -9.05 12.74 45.43
CA LEU A 691 -9.49 13.94 44.71
C LEU A 691 -8.32 14.62 43.98
N GLU A 692 -7.14 14.65 44.59
CA GLU A 692 -5.89 15.13 44.00
C GLU A 692 -5.46 14.26 42.82
N LEU A 693 -5.59 12.94 42.95
CA LEU A 693 -5.35 11.99 41.87
C LEU A 693 -6.27 12.27 40.66
N LEU A 694 -7.56 12.47 40.90
CA LEU A 694 -8.53 12.83 39.86
C LEU A 694 -8.14 14.13 39.14
N LEU A 695 -7.72 15.16 39.89
CA LEU A 695 -7.28 16.43 39.31
C LEU A 695 -5.97 16.31 38.51
N GLU A 696 -5.05 15.45 38.92
CA GLU A 696 -3.80 15.18 38.21
C GLU A 696 -4.06 14.42 36.89
N VAL A 697 -4.84 13.34 36.95
CA VAL A 697 -5.20 12.53 35.78
C VAL A 697 -6.06 13.35 34.81
N GLY A 698 -6.97 14.18 35.34
CA GLY A 698 -7.79 15.12 34.60
C GLY A 698 -7.08 16.41 34.17
N ASP A 699 -5.77 16.55 34.39
CA ASP A 699 -4.98 17.74 34.01
C ASP A 699 -5.60 19.09 34.45
N SER A 700 -6.28 19.07 35.60
CA SER A 700 -7.21 20.12 36.03
C SER A 700 -6.78 20.80 37.32
N ALA A 701 -5.61 20.48 37.88
CA ALA A 701 -5.09 21.08 39.11
C ALA A 701 -4.96 22.62 39.02
N MET A 702 -4.50 23.14 37.88
CA MET A 702 -4.41 24.59 37.64
C MET A 702 -5.79 25.25 37.51
N SER A 703 -6.73 24.60 36.84
CA SER A 703 -8.12 25.07 36.71
C SER A 703 -8.81 25.10 38.07
N MET A 704 -8.60 24.07 38.89
CA MET A 704 -9.09 23.99 40.26
C MET A 704 -8.59 25.16 41.11
N SER A 705 -7.29 25.42 41.05
CA SER A 705 -6.63 26.49 41.82
C SER A 705 -7.15 27.87 41.45
N ARG A 706 -7.49 28.08 40.17
CA ARG A 706 -8.05 29.35 39.67
C ARG A 706 -9.54 29.53 39.99
N ARG A 707 -10.35 28.47 39.93
CA ARG A 707 -11.81 28.55 39.99
C ARG A 707 -12.39 28.42 41.39
N TYR A 708 -11.72 27.67 42.28
CA TYR A 708 -12.26 27.30 43.60
C TYR A 708 -11.42 27.76 44.81
N ALA A 709 -10.48 28.68 44.60
CA ALA A 709 -9.74 29.39 45.66
C ALA A 709 -9.31 28.50 46.85
N VAL A 710 -8.72 27.34 46.54
CA VAL A 710 -8.09 26.39 47.50
C VAL A 710 -9.05 25.44 48.25
N SER A 711 -10.38 25.50 48.07
CA SER A 711 -11.29 24.52 48.69
C SER A 711 -11.41 23.25 47.83
N LEU A 712 -10.67 22.18 48.18
CA LEU A 712 -10.80 20.87 47.55
C LEU A 712 -11.92 20.06 48.23
N SER A 713 -12.97 19.75 47.47
CA SER A 713 -14.10 18.94 47.92
C SER A 713 -14.65 18.07 46.77
N HIS A 714 -15.44 17.04 47.11
CA HIS A 714 -16.15 16.23 46.11
C HIS A 714 -16.96 17.13 45.16
N ALA A 715 -17.71 18.10 45.69
CA ALA A 715 -18.54 18.98 44.89
C ALA A 715 -17.73 19.78 43.86
N THR A 716 -16.57 20.30 44.25
CA THR A 716 -15.69 21.07 43.34
C THR A 716 -15.02 20.21 42.28
N VAL A 717 -14.67 18.95 42.60
CA VAL A 717 -14.08 18.02 41.63
C VAL A 717 -15.14 17.53 40.64
N LEU A 718 -16.35 17.21 41.11
CA LEU A 718 -17.48 16.82 40.25
C LEU A 718 -17.90 17.97 39.34
N ASP A 719 -17.96 19.20 39.84
CA ASP A 719 -18.22 20.36 38.98
C ASP A 719 -17.15 20.47 37.88
N LEU A 720 -15.87 20.37 38.23
CA LEU A 720 -14.77 20.58 37.29
C LEU A 720 -14.56 19.44 36.27
N LEU A 721 -14.75 18.18 36.69
CA LEU A 721 -14.44 16.98 35.88
C LEU A 721 -15.67 16.24 35.35
N ALA A 722 -16.87 16.48 35.90
CA ALA A 722 -18.11 15.95 35.31
C ALA A 722 -18.85 17.05 34.53
N MET A 723 -19.04 18.23 35.13
CA MET A 723 -20.03 19.20 34.66
C MET A 723 -19.47 20.41 33.89
N ASP A 724 -18.16 20.70 33.96
CA ASP A 724 -17.60 21.93 33.40
C ASP A 724 -17.60 21.93 31.86
N THR A 725 -18.46 22.77 31.27
CA THR A 725 -18.57 22.95 29.81
C THR A 725 -17.33 23.58 29.16
N GLN A 726 -16.36 24.08 29.93
CA GLN A 726 -15.13 24.68 29.40
C GLN A 726 -13.90 23.78 29.58
N ASN A 727 -14.03 22.69 30.34
CA ASN A 727 -12.91 21.80 30.58
C ASN A 727 -12.88 20.67 29.54
N PRO A 728 -11.84 20.56 28.69
CA PRO A 728 -11.74 19.48 27.70
C PRO A 728 -11.58 18.08 28.30
N ARG A 729 -11.49 17.95 29.62
CA ARG A 729 -11.48 16.67 30.33
C ARG A 729 -12.82 16.34 31.00
N ALA A 730 -13.74 17.30 31.07
CA ALA A 730 -15.02 17.09 31.72
C ALA A 730 -15.94 16.19 30.88
N VAL A 731 -16.73 15.35 31.55
CA VAL A 731 -17.69 14.45 30.89
C VAL A 731 -18.70 15.24 30.06
N LEU A 732 -19.25 16.35 30.59
CA LEU A 732 -20.24 17.17 29.87
C LEU A 732 -19.66 17.87 28.63
N TYR A 733 -18.39 18.32 28.70
CA TYR A 733 -17.70 18.86 27.53
C TYR A 733 -17.63 17.80 26.42
N GLN A 734 -17.21 16.59 26.76
CA GLN A 734 -17.04 15.50 25.78
C GLN A 734 -18.38 15.05 25.20
N LEU A 735 -19.45 15.00 25.99
CA LEU A 735 -20.80 14.74 25.49
C LEU A 735 -21.29 15.85 24.54
N THR A 736 -20.92 17.10 24.81
CA THR A 736 -21.25 18.24 23.93
C THR A 736 -20.52 18.12 22.59
N ASP A 737 -19.21 17.85 22.61
CA ASP A 737 -18.40 17.66 21.40
C ASP A 737 -18.89 16.46 20.56
N MET A 738 -19.23 15.35 21.22
CA MET A 738 -19.82 14.17 20.59
C MET A 738 -21.16 14.49 19.91
N LYS A 739 -22.05 15.20 20.61
CA LYS A 739 -23.35 15.64 20.08
C LYS A 739 -23.19 16.52 18.84
N ASP A 740 -22.25 17.47 18.87
CA ASP A 740 -21.97 18.38 17.75
C ASP A 740 -21.42 17.62 16.53
N HIS A 741 -20.60 16.60 16.75
CA HIS A 741 -20.09 15.76 15.67
C HIS A 741 -21.15 14.82 15.09
N ILE A 742 -21.99 14.21 15.92
CA ILE A 742 -23.09 13.36 15.46
C ILE A 742 -24.12 14.18 14.68
N GLY A 743 -24.40 15.41 15.10
CA GLY A 743 -25.34 16.31 14.41
C GLY A 743 -24.98 16.65 12.96
N VAL A 744 -23.73 16.44 12.54
CA VAL A 744 -23.27 16.68 11.16
C VAL A 744 -23.01 15.39 10.37
N LEU A 745 -23.22 14.21 10.97
CA LEU A 745 -23.13 12.94 10.25
C LEU A 745 -24.31 12.79 9.27
N PRO A 746 -24.14 12.01 8.19
CA PRO A 746 -25.28 11.63 7.34
C PRO A 746 -26.37 10.97 8.18
N ASN A 747 -27.64 11.17 7.85
CA ASN A 747 -28.77 10.57 8.57
C ASN A 747 -28.82 10.88 10.10
N ALA A 748 -28.11 11.93 10.57
CA ALA A 748 -28.27 12.42 11.94
C ALA A 748 -29.71 12.86 12.25
N THR A 749 -30.45 13.23 11.20
CA THR A 749 -31.90 13.41 11.22
C THR A 749 -32.54 12.55 10.14
N GLU A 750 -33.62 11.85 10.51
CA GLU A 750 -34.43 11.02 9.63
C GLU A 750 -35.86 11.55 9.64
N ASN A 751 -36.39 11.91 8.46
CA ASN A 751 -37.75 12.44 8.31
C ASN A 751 -38.06 13.65 9.23
N GLY A 752 -37.06 14.49 9.51
CA GLY A 752 -37.19 15.66 10.39
C GLY A 752 -37.08 15.35 11.89
N HIS A 753 -36.79 14.11 12.27
CA HIS A 753 -36.57 13.69 13.66
C HIS A 753 -35.10 13.31 13.88
N LEU A 754 -34.62 13.44 15.12
CA LEU A 754 -33.28 12.95 15.49
C LEU A 754 -33.21 11.42 15.33
N SER A 755 -32.08 10.93 14.80
CA SER A 755 -31.80 9.49 14.77
C SER A 755 -31.76 8.89 16.18
N GLU A 756 -31.82 7.56 16.28
CA GLU A 756 -31.74 6.86 17.58
C GLU A 756 -30.49 7.25 18.37
N LEU A 757 -29.31 7.12 17.76
CA LEU A 757 -28.05 7.58 18.37
C LEU A 757 -28.11 9.05 18.80
N ALA A 758 -28.61 9.95 17.94
CA ALA A 758 -28.67 11.37 18.27
C ALA A 758 -29.62 11.66 19.45
N ARG A 759 -30.70 10.88 19.59
CA ARG A 759 -31.60 10.96 20.76
C ARG A 759 -30.93 10.44 22.02
N SER A 760 -30.25 9.31 21.97
CA SER A 760 -29.56 8.72 23.12
C SER A 760 -28.44 9.62 23.62
N VAL A 761 -27.62 10.19 22.72
CA VAL A 761 -26.59 11.18 23.10
C VAL A 761 -27.22 12.43 23.73
N LEU A 762 -28.33 12.92 23.18
CA LEU A 762 -29.04 14.05 23.77
C LEU A 762 -29.58 13.73 25.17
N GLN A 763 -30.09 12.52 25.40
CA GLN A 763 -30.57 12.08 26.71
C GLN A 763 -29.43 12.05 27.73
N VAL A 764 -28.33 11.35 27.43
CA VAL A 764 -27.16 11.25 28.32
C VAL A 764 -26.56 12.64 28.61
N HIS A 765 -26.44 13.48 27.57
CA HIS A 765 -26.00 14.87 27.70
C HIS A 765 -26.92 15.67 28.63
N THR A 766 -28.23 15.59 28.43
CA THR A 766 -29.20 16.37 29.21
C THR A 766 -29.23 15.93 30.67
N LEU A 767 -29.16 14.62 30.94
CA LEU A 767 -29.11 14.06 32.30
C LEU A 767 -27.97 14.67 33.11
N LEU A 768 -26.77 14.78 32.52
CA LEU A 768 -25.63 15.38 33.18
C LEU A 768 -25.72 16.92 33.23
N ALA A 769 -26.24 17.56 32.18
CA ALA A 769 -26.34 19.02 32.10
C ALA A 769 -27.28 19.64 33.15
N ILE A 770 -28.27 18.88 33.64
CA ILE A 770 -29.21 19.32 34.68
C ILE A 770 -28.84 18.80 36.08
N ALA A 771 -27.80 17.95 36.19
CA ALA A 771 -27.35 17.43 37.46
C ALA A 771 -26.75 18.55 38.33
N THR A 772 -26.68 18.31 39.63
CA THR A 772 -25.85 19.08 40.56
C THR A 772 -24.80 18.16 41.17
N PRO A 773 -23.70 18.70 41.73
CA PRO A 773 -22.68 17.87 42.38
C PRO A 773 -23.25 16.95 43.47
N ASP A 774 -24.30 17.37 44.19
CA ASP A 774 -24.97 16.57 45.22
C ASP A 774 -25.77 15.39 44.65
N THR A 775 -26.21 15.47 43.40
CA THR A 775 -26.95 14.39 42.71
C THR A 775 -26.03 13.38 42.03
N LEU A 776 -24.75 13.71 41.83
CA LEU A 776 -23.75 12.85 41.18
C LEU A 776 -23.12 11.90 42.19
N THR A 777 -23.88 10.91 42.63
CA THR A 777 -23.39 9.82 43.48
C THR A 777 -22.49 8.86 42.69
N PRO A 778 -21.61 8.08 43.36
CA PRO A 778 -20.82 7.03 42.72
C PRO A 778 -21.64 6.08 41.82
N ASP A 779 -22.81 5.64 42.30
CA ASP A 779 -23.71 4.77 41.53
C ASP A 779 -24.25 5.48 40.28
N SER A 780 -24.66 6.74 40.39
CA SER A 780 -25.13 7.52 39.23
C SER A 780 -24.02 7.77 38.20
N LEU A 781 -22.76 7.88 38.64
CA LEU A 781 -21.59 8.03 37.77
C LEU A 781 -21.26 6.70 37.07
N ALA A 782 -21.45 5.56 37.75
CA ALA A 782 -21.35 4.24 37.15
C ALA A 782 -22.45 4.00 36.10
N ASP A 783 -23.70 4.38 36.41
CA ASP A 783 -24.81 4.33 35.44
C ASP A 783 -24.53 5.24 34.23
N LEU A 784 -24.00 6.44 34.46
CA LEU A 784 -23.60 7.36 33.40
C LEU A 784 -22.48 6.76 32.53
N ARG A 785 -21.47 6.12 33.13
CA ARG A 785 -20.42 5.39 32.41
C ARG A 785 -21.02 4.32 31.51
N ASP A 786 -21.96 3.53 32.02
CA ASP A 786 -22.57 2.43 31.27
C ASP A 786 -23.44 2.94 30.11
N GLN A 787 -24.17 4.03 30.32
CA GLN A 787 -24.89 4.73 29.25
C GLN A 787 -23.94 5.25 28.16
N ILE A 788 -22.81 5.87 28.54
CA ILE A 788 -21.79 6.33 27.59
C ILE A 788 -21.17 5.16 26.81
N ALA A 789 -20.93 4.02 27.48
CA ALA A 789 -20.44 2.81 26.83
C ALA A 789 -21.42 2.32 25.75
N TYR A 790 -22.73 2.34 26.06
CA TYR A 790 -23.78 1.90 25.15
C TYR A 790 -23.89 2.75 23.88
N LEU A 791 -23.57 4.04 23.92
CA LEU A 791 -23.52 4.91 22.73
C LEU A 791 -22.57 4.37 21.65
N SER A 792 -21.54 3.61 22.02
CA SER A 792 -20.65 2.96 21.06
C SER A 792 -21.38 1.88 20.25
N VAL A 793 -22.32 1.16 20.86
CA VAL A 793 -23.11 0.11 20.21
C VAL A 793 -24.06 0.76 19.21
N GLU A 794 -24.79 1.79 19.63
CA GLU A 794 -25.71 2.53 18.76
C GLU A 794 -24.98 3.19 17.58
N LEU A 795 -23.76 3.70 17.78
CA LEU A 795 -22.96 4.24 16.68
C LEU A 795 -22.58 3.16 15.65
N THR A 796 -22.21 1.97 16.13
CA THR A 796 -21.93 0.83 15.27
C THR A 796 -23.16 0.39 14.49
N ASP A 797 -24.31 0.29 15.15
CA ASP A 797 -25.58 -0.09 14.50
C ASP A 797 -26.05 0.96 13.49
N ALA A 798 -25.83 2.24 13.76
CA ALA A 798 -26.28 3.33 12.88
C ALA A 798 -25.41 3.51 11.62
N TYR A 799 -24.09 3.23 11.69
CA TYR A 799 -23.15 3.65 10.63
C TYR A 799 -22.21 2.56 10.11
N ILE A 800 -21.97 1.51 10.89
CA ILE A 800 -20.91 0.53 10.60
C ILE A 800 -21.49 -0.77 10.02
N ARG A 801 -22.64 -1.22 10.52
CA ARG A 801 -23.28 -2.47 10.10
C ARG A 801 -24.03 -2.39 8.77
#